data_AF-A0A3S0RII5-F1
#
_entry.id   AF-A0A3S0RII5-F1
#
_cell.length_a   1.000
_cell.length_b   1.000
_cell.length_c   1.000
_cell.angle_alpha   90.00
_cell.angle_beta   90.00
_cell.angle_gamma   90.00
#
_symmetry.space_group_name_H-M   'P 1'
#
loop_
_entity.id
_entity.type
_entity.pdbx_description
1 polymer ?
#
loop_
_entity_poly.entity_id
_entity_poly.type
_entity_poly.pdbx_seq_one_letter_code
_entity_poly.pdbx_strand_id
1 'polypeptide(L)'
;MRLRFLRLIRIAGLAAASLAVIALAATGAARSEDAPTTMIILDGSGSMWGRLAPDNRAKIDIAREKLGALLSAPSKARVGLIAFGHRRRGDCNDVELIAPPDAARQDVLDPIAKLNPKGPGPVTAAIKMAADAIAQSRPAQIIVIADNADNCRQDSCAAARDIAKSSPGVAIQVIGVGVPANERPRLACVAEATGGRYYDITDSNGLNAALDETTKLAILSPGEVAGATEPTTPPPPPAGASLRASAALVEGGPLLKVPLTWRVYKTGGTTVLGQGFDKDISVKLPAGEYDIEAELGGIKVRRPIKIADGEAQSIVLPLDAAHLAVRAIAAKGATPATTAVLTLSSSDAPVSIQRGGMLDVYLKPANYSLIVVDGTARVSQTLSLAAGDDKPVDIMLSTGTLKVSATGGDGKPLSDVLLTVETDDPESPNGRREVARSRSSDATFSLTEGTYYIGAHSANGSVSKRVGIGAGQSVSETLAVKLVPVTISALVAGAAPKADQNIFYRVDRIDGDRVSIARAIGPALSLDLSPGRYRVTASLAVSHLSASQEIAVEDGKPAKAVIDIASGQVNFVPAAGAVPAFGDVYWEVSDTSGMPIWRATGSEATAVLAPGKYTVRFDVRDKHGKAAFEVRAGESQKIEIGPG
;
A
#
# COMPACT_ATOMS: atom_id res chain seq x y z
N MET A 1 9.67 71.81 65.76
CA MET A 1 10.96 72.37 66.27
C MET A 1 12.06 71.56 65.60
N ARG A 2 13.01 72.12 64.83
CA ARG A 2 14.19 72.91 65.26
C ARG A 2 14.94 72.21 66.43
N LEU A 3 16.25 71.90 66.35
CA LEU A 3 17.30 72.47 65.50
C LEU A 3 18.40 71.48 65.06
N ARG A 4 18.98 71.77 63.88
CA ARG A 4 20.32 71.40 63.39
C ARG A 4 21.43 71.88 64.34
N PHE A 5 22.61 71.26 64.27
CA PHE A 5 23.90 71.97 64.38
C PHE A 5 25.00 71.34 63.47
N LEU A 6 25.84 72.22 62.90
CA LEU A 6 27.19 72.10 62.26
C LEU A 6 27.79 70.70 61.89
N ARG A 7 28.39 70.41 60.70
CA ARG A 7 29.08 71.18 59.61
C ARG A 7 30.43 71.79 60.10
N LEU A 8 31.63 71.55 59.53
CA LEU A 8 32.10 71.68 58.13
C LEU A 8 33.54 71.06 57.89
N ILE A 9 33.88 70.68 56.62
CA ILE A 9 35.19 70.92 55.89
C ILE A 9 36.49 70.20 56.40
N ARG A 10 37.54 69.77 55.64
CA ARG A 10 38.00 69.62 54.20
C ARG A 10 39.33 68.76 54.23
N ILE A 11 40.03 68.30 53.16
CA ILE A 11 39.75 67.82 51.77
C ILE A 11 41.01 67.07 51.23
N ALA A 12 40.85 66.07 50.34
CA ALA A 12 41.87 65.41 49.46
C ALA A 12 43.18 64.80 50.07
N GLY A 13 43.80 63.77 49.49
CA GLY A 13 43.43 62.90 48.35
C GLY A 13 44.59 61.98 47.89
N LEU A 14 44.28 60.93 47.11
CA LEU A 14 45.19 59.87 46.59
C LEU A 14 45.82 58.94 47.68
N ALA A 15 46.00 57.62 47.50
CA ALA A 15 45.83 56.72 46.35
C ALA A 15 45.52 55.25 46.75
N ALA A 16 44.99 54.48 45.79
CA ALA A 16 45.16 53.03 45.55
C ALA A 16 44.67 51.93 46.55
N ALA A 17 44.23 50.82 45.92
CA ALA A 17 44.28 49.42 46.38
C ALA A 17 43.22 48.85 47.38
N SER A 18 42.19 48.22 46.77
CA SER A 18 41.82 46.79 46.98
C SER A 18 40.68 46.37 47.93
N LEU A 19 39.58 45.95 47.28
CA LEU A 19 38.73 44.76 47.50
C LEU A 19 38.22 44.40 48.92
N ALA A 20 36.89 44.46 49.09
CA ALA A 20 36.07 43.36 49.63
C ALA A 20 34.56 43.60 49.41
N VAL A 21 33.98 43.08 48.30
CA VAL A 21 32.52 43.01 48.07
C VAL A 21 32.22 41.73 47.26
N ILE A 22 30.97 41.24 47.34
CA ILE A 22 30.34 40.15 46.57
C ILE A 22 30.47 38.74 47.20
N ALA A 23 29.36 38.00 47.09
CA ALA A 23 29.17 36.54 47.19
C ALA A 23 28.52 35.95 48.45
N LEU A 24 27.22 36.25 48.66
CA LEU A 24 26.31 35.24 49.24
C LEU A 24 25.81 34.35 48.09
N ALA A 25 26.65 33.41 47.64
CA ALA A 25 26.36 32.57 46.49
C ALA A 25 25.25 31.55 46.82
N ALA A 26 24.24 31.46 45.95
CA ALA A 26 23.32 30.33 45.98
C ALA A 26 24.09 29.05 45.60
N THR A 27 24.03 28.02 46.45
CA THR A 27 24.66 26.71 46.18
C THR A 27 23.84 25.90 45.17
N GLY A 28 23.68 26.44 43.96
CA GLY A 28 23.42 25.62 42.79
C GLY A 28 24.62 24.71 42.58
N ALA A 29 24.42 23.40 42.58
CA ALA A 29 25.48 22.45 42.31
C ALA A 29 25.91 22.61 40.83
N ALA A 30 27.07 23.23 40.61
CA ALA A 30 27.68 23.35 39.29
C ALA A 30 27.98 21.94 38.78
N ARG A 31 27.11 21.42 37.90
CA ARG A 31 27.38 20.18 37.15
C ARG A 31 28.50 20.48 36.17
N SER A 32 29.56 19.66 36.18
CA SER A 32 30.68 19.78 35.25
C SER A 32 30.16 19.72 33.81
N GLU A 33 30.61 20.67 32.99
CA GLU A 33 30.21 20.82 31.60
C GLU A 33 30.68 19.62 30.75
N ASP A 34 31.74 18.95 31.19
CA ASP A 34 32.35 17.75 30.59
C ASP A 34 31.56 16.45 30.84
N ALA A 35 30.43 16.49 31.55
CA ALA A 35 29.66 15.30 31.88
C ALA A 35 29.07 14.64 30.61
N PRO A 36 29.47 13.39 30.28
CA PRO A 36 29.17 12.78 28.99
C PRO A 36 27.66 12.62 28.78
N THR A 37 27.20 12.98 27.59
CA THR A 37 25.77 13.19 27.31
C THR A 37 25.21 12.14 26.35
N THR A 38 24.15 11.44 26.73
CA THR A 38 23.49 10.42 25.90
C THR A 38 22.02 10.76 25.71
N MET A 39 21.58 10.88 24.45
CA MET A 39 20.14 10.86 24.13
C MET A 39 19.72 9.45 23.70
N ILE A 40 18.79 8.85 24.44
CA ILE A 40 18.19 7.57 24.07
C ILE A 40 16.93 7.88 23.24
N ILE A 41 16.83 7.30 22.05
CA ILE A 41 15.62 7.26 21.23
C ILE A 41 15.03 5.86 21.34
N LEU A 42 13.85 5.74 21.94
CA LEU A 42 13.13 4.47 22.09
C LEU A 42 11.91 4.41 21.16
N ASP A 43 11.89 3.39 20.30
CA ASP A 43 10.79 3.09 19.38
C ASP A 43 9.52 2.66 20.14
N GLY A 44 8.44 3.40 19.91
CA GLY A 44 7.07 3.11 20.33
C GLY A 44 6.10 3.00 19.14
N SER A 45 6.61 2.64 17.96
CA SER A 45 5.79 2.27 16.81
C SER A 45 5.14 0.89 17.03
N GLY A 46 3.96 0.66 16.43
CA GLY A 46 3.11 -0.50 16.75
C GLY A 46 3.77 -1.87 16.50
N SER A 47 4.80 -1.94 15.67
CA SER A 47 5.59 -3.15 15.38
C SER A 47 6.48 -3.60 16.55
N MET A 48 6.79 -2.72 17.52
CA MET A 48 7.46 -3.09 18.77
C MET A 48 6.65 -4.02 19.69
N TRP A 49 5.38 -4.31 19.36
CA TRP A 49 4.61 -5.43 19.93
C TRP A 49 4.92 -6.80 19.29
N GLY A 50 5.65 -6.83 18.18
CA GLY A 50 6.22 -8.05 17.60
C GLY A 50 7.10 -8.78 18.61
N ARG A 51 7.28 -10.09 18.43
CA ARG A 51 7.88 -10.98 19.43
C ARG A 51 9.27 -11.45 19.00
N LEU A 52 10.23 -11.46 19.94
CA LEU A 52 11.58 -11.99 19.74
C LEU A 52 11.69 -13.43 20.21
N ALA A 53 12.43 -14.24 19.45
CA ALA A 53 12.89 -15.57 19.87
C ALA A 53 14.04 -15.46 20.89
N PRO A 54 14.39 -16.55 21.61
CA PRO A 54 13.59 -17.76 21.81
C PRO A 54 12.43 -17.55 22.79
N ASP A 55 12.53 -16.57 23.70
CA ASP A 55 11.60 -16.34 24.82
C ASP A 55 10.16 -15.99 24.39
N ASN A 56 9.97 -15.66 23.10
CA ASN A 56 8.70 -15.24 22.53
C ASN A 56 8.07 -14.06 23.30
N ARG A 57 8.88 -13.09 23.71
CA ARG A 57 8.46 -11.85 24.41
C ARG A 57 8.37 -10.68 23.43
N ALA A 58 7.50 -9.70 23.71
CA ALA A 58 7.39 -8.50 22.87
C ALA A 58 8.68 -7.67 22.93
N LYS A 59 9.10 -7.11 21.79
CA LYS A 59 10.32 -6.30 21.66
C LYS A 59 10.36 -5.17 22.68
N ILE A 60 9.24 -4.45 22.85
CA ILE A 60 9.13 -3.37 23.84
C ILE A 60 9.35 -3.86 25.28
N ASP A 61 8.80 -5.01 25.67
CA ASP A 61 8.88 -5.46 27.07
C ASP A 61 10.31 -5.83 27.46
N ILE A 62 11.08 -6.37 26.52
CA ILE A 62 12.51 -6.63 26.70
C ILE A 62 13.26 -5.28 26.73
N ALA A 63 13.02 -4.36 25.78
CA ALA A 63 13.67 -3.05 25.74
C ALA A 63 13.44 -2.24 27.04
N ARG A 64 12.20 -2.21 27.56
CA ARG A 64 11.85 -1.58 28.85
C ARG A 64 12.63 -2.19 30.01
N GLU A 65 12.65 -3.51 30.12
CA GLU A 65 13.33 -4.23 31.21
C GLU A 65 14.83 -3.91 31.21
N LYS A 66 15.49 -4.02 30.06
CA LYS A 66 16.94 -3.86 29.96
C LYS A 66 17.37 -2.40 30.13
N LEU A 67 16.66 -1.45 29.52
CA LEU A 67 16.90 -0.02 29.76
C LEU A 67 16.63 0.37 31.21
N GLY A 68 15.56 -0.13 31.82
CA GLY A 68 15.24 0.11 33.24
C GLY A 68 16.34 -0.39 34.17
N ALA A 69 16.81 -1.63 33.98
CA ALA A 69 17.91 -2.19 34.76
C ALA A 69 19.23 -1.41 34.56
N LEU A 70 19.58 -1.12 33.31
CA LEU A 70 20.79 -0.40 32.92
C LEU A 70 20.83 1.02 33.52
N LEU A 71 19.74 1.77 33.40
CA LEU A 71 19.65 3.15 33.88
C LEU A 71 19.41 3.23 35.39
N SER A 72 19.00 2.14 36.05
CA SER A 72 18.99 2.07 37.52
C SER A 72 20.40 2.05 38.12
N ALA A 73 21.44 1.72 37.34
CA ALA A 73 22.82 1.82 37.79
C ALA A 73 23.26 3.30 37.94
N PRO A 74 24.00 3.65 39.00
CA PRO A 74 24.50 5.01 39.21
C PRO A 74 25.60 5.38 38.20
N SER A 75 25.40 6.45 37.46
CA SER A 75 26.39 6.99 36.50
C SER A 75 26.49 8.51 36.58
N LYS A 76 27.67 9.07 36.25
CA LYS A 76 27.85 10.53 36.10
C LYS A 76 27.38 11.07 34.74
N ALA A 77 27.01 10.20 33.80
CA ALA A 77 26.53 10.59 32.48
C ALA A 77 25.16 11.27 32.54
N ARG A 78 24.99 12.33 31.75
CA ARG A 78 23.73 13.03 31.50
C ARG A 78 22.93 12.21 30.49
N VAL A 79 21.67 11.91 30.78
CA VAL A 79 20.84 11.03 29.94
C VAL A 79 19.46 11.62 29.75
N GLY A 80 19.07 11.82 28.50
CA GLY A 80 17.72 12.20 28.10
C GLY A 80 17.04 11.11 27.29
N LEU A 81 15.74 11.26 27.10
CA LEU A 81 14.85 10.32 26.44
C LEU A 81 13.99 11.02 25.39
N ILE A 82 14.04 10.49 24.17
CA ILE A 82 13.06 10.71 23.11
C ILE A 82 12.33 9.40 22.85
N ALA A 83 11.05 9.47 22.53
CA ALA A 83 10.33 8.34 21.96
C ALA A 83 9.42 8.78 20.81
N PHE A 84 9.08 7.84 19.93
CA PHE A 84 8.20 8.09 18.79
C PHE A 84 7.08 7.05 18.67
N GLY A 85 5.98 7.40 17.99
CA GLY A 85 4.83 6.53 17.71
C GLY A 85 3.96 6.16 18.91
N HIS A 86 4.37 6.42 20.15
CA HIS A 86 3.74 5.85 21.34
C HIS A 86 2.39 6.47 21.74
N ARG A 87 2.01 7.64 21.19
CA ARG A 87 0.78 8.36 21.59
C ARG A 87 -0.33 8.28 20.54
N ARG A 88 -0.01 8.30 19.24
CA ARG A 88 -0.99 8.49 18.15
C ARG A 88 -0.87 7.42 17.05
N ARG A 89 -2.03 6.91 16.59
CA ARG A 89 -2.10 6.01 15.43
C ARG A 89 -2.04 6.83 14.14
N GLY A 90 -1.21 6.40 13.19
CA GLY A 90 -1.11 6.99 11.85
C GLY A 90 -0.46 8.37 11.75
N ASP A 91 0.05 8.94 12.86
CA ASP A 91 0.64 10.27 12.88
C ASP A 91 2.19 10.21 12.83
N CYS A 92 2.75 10.55 11.68
CA CYS A 92 4.20 10.61 11.47
C CYS A 92 4.90 11.81 12.13
N ASN A 93 4.15 12.69 12.79
CA ASN A 93 4.68 13.78 13.61
C ASN A 93 4.73 13.38 15.10
N ASP A 94 4.43 12.13 15.45
CA ASP A 94 4.40 11.67 16.83
C ASP A 94 5.79 11.34 17.38
N VAL A 95 6.62 12.37 17.54
CA VAL A 95 7.90 12.34 18.28
C VAL A 95 7.75 13.17 19.55
N GLU A 96 8.46 12.81 20.61
CA GLU A 96 8.47 13.54 21.88
C GLU A 96 9.85 13.49 22.54
N LEU A 97 10.37 14.65 22.93
CA LEU A 97 11.42 14.79 23.94
C LEU A 97 10.76 14.62 25.31
N ILE A 98 10.75 13.39 25.82
CA ILE A 98 10.13 13.04 27.09
C ILE A 98 10.96 13.57 28.26
N ALA A 99 12.29 13.49 28.16
CA ALA A 99 13.22 14.00 29.17
C ALA A 99 14.46 14.63 28.48
N PRO A 100 14.81 15.89 28.78
CA PRO A 100 16.09 16.48 28.34
C PRO A 100 17.29 15.82 29.05
N PRO A 101 18.53 15.98 28.54
CA PRO A 101 19.75 15.41 29.14
C PRO A 101 19.97 15.66 30.63
N ASP A 102 19.52 16.82 31.12
CA ASP A 102 19.75 17.32 32.48
C ASP A 102 18.62 16.96 33.49
N ALA A 103 17.61 16.21 33.03
CA ALA A 103 16.48 15.74 33.84
C ALA A 103 16.92 14.85 35.02
N ALA A 104 16.03 14.62 35.99
CA ALA A 104 16.31 13.62 37.02
C ALA A 104 16.27 12.22 36.39
N ARG A 105 17.11 11.30 36.88
CA ARG A 105 17.19 9.92 36.38
C ARG A 105 15.82 9.20 36.40
N GLN A 106 14.96 9.55 37.36
CA GLN A 106 13.62 9.02 37.47
C GLN A 106 12.71 9.48 36.33
N ASP A 107 12.86 10.71 35.85
CA ASP A 107 12.09 11.28 34.73
C ASP A 107 12.38 10.56 33.39
N VAL A 108 13.51 9.83 33.32
CA VAL A 108 13.85 8.92 32.22
C VAL A 108 13.31 7.51 32.46
N LEU A 109 13.44 6.98 33.69
CA LEU A 109 13.02 5.62 34.05
C LEU A 109 11.49 5.42 34.01
N ASP A 110 10.74 6.35 34.60
CA ASP A 110 9.28 6.26 34.74
C ASP A 110 8.55 6.17 33.38
N PRO A 111 8.91 6.99 32.38
CA PRO A 111 8.30 6.90 31.05
C PRO A 111 8.74 5.67 30.26
N ILE A 112 9.98 5.19 30.39
CA ILE A 112 10.42 3.93 29.76
C ILE A 112 9.53 2.79 30.26
N ALA A 113 9.38 2.65 31.59
CA ALA A 113 8.57 1.59 32.19
C ALA A 113 7.10 1.59 31.69
N LYS A 114 6.56 2.76 31.34
CA LYS A 114 5.15 2.93 30.90
C LYS A 114 5.00 2.80 29.37
N LEU A 115 5.83 3.52 28.60
CA LEU A 115 5.72 3.86 27.17
C LEU A 115 4.39 3.53 26.47
N ASN A 116 4.27 2.33 25.88
CA ASN A 116 3.12 1.76 25.12
C ASN A 116 3.14 2.00 23.59
N PRO A 117 3.63 1.03 22.79
CA PRO A 117 3.72 1.20 21.34
C PRO A 117 2.36 1.24 20.62
N LYS A 118 2.21 2.13 19.63
CA LYS A 118 0.88 2.47 19.08
C LYS A 118 0.83 2.95 17.62
N GLY A 119 1.86 3.63 17.13
CA GLY A 119 1.83 4.45 15.90
C GLY A 119 2.85 4.05 14.84
N PRO A 120 3.17 4.95 13.89
CA PRO A 120 4.24 4.75 12.91
C PRO A 120 5.63 5.06 13.52
N GLY A 121 6.70 4.87 12.72
CA GLY A 121 8.09 5.03 13.14
C GLY A 121 8.85 6.14 12.40
N PRO A 122 8.69 7.41 12.79
CA PRO A 122 9.43 8.55 12.22
C PRO A 122 10.85 8.68 12.80
N VAL A 123 11.70 7.68 12.56
CA VAL A 123 13.10 7.61 13.03
C VAL A 123 13.88 8.88 12.64
N THR A 124 13.65 9.43 11.45
CA THR A 124 14.36 10.60 10.91
C THR A 124 14.08 11.87 11.72
N ALA A 125 12.83 12.05 12.16
CA ALA A 125 12.46 13.19 13.00
C ALA A 125 13.00 13.03 14.43
N ALA A 126 13.07 11.79 14.94
CA ALA A 126 13.63 11.51 16.25
C ALA A 126 15.15 11.76 16.33
N ILE A 127 15.95 11.34 15.34
CA ILE A 127 17.41 11.60 15.34
C ILE A 127 17.74 13.10 15.22
N LYS A 128 16.92 13.87 14.49
CA LYS A 128 17.05 15.34 14.44
C LYS A 128 16.77 15.97 15.80
N MET A 129 15.62 15.63 16.42
CA MET A 129 15.27 16.12 17.76
C MET A 129 16.32 15.74 18.82
N ALA A 130 16.99 14.59 18.69
CA ALA A 130 18.08 14.20 19.58
C ALA A 130 19.37 15.01 19.36
N ALA A 131 19.72 15.32 18.12
CA ALA A 131 20.84 16.22 17.82
C ALA A 131 20.58 17.64 18.37
N ASP A 132 19.36 18.16 18.18
CA ASP A 132 18.92 19.44 18.73
C ASP A 132 18.96 19.44 20.27
N ALA A 133 18.51 18.36 20.92
CA ALA A 133 18.49 18.22 22.38
C ALA A 133 19.88 18.04 23.02
N ILE A 134 20.86 17.50 22.30
CA ILE A 134 22.28 17.47 22.72
C ILE A 134 22.92 18.86 22.59
N ALA A 135 22.54 19.60 21.54
CA ALA A 135 23.10 20.91 21.18
C ALA A 135 24.64 20.90 21.18
N GLN A 136 25.27 21.80 21.93
CA GLN A 136 26.73 21.94 22.03
C GLN A 136 27.38 21.00 23.06
N SER A 137 26.60 20.19 23.79
CA SER A 137 27.15 19.25 24.79
C SER A 137 28.18 18.32 24.16
N ARG A 138 29.39 18.25 24.70
CA ARG A 138 30.43 17.30 24.32
C ARG A 138 31.19 16.81 25.56
N PRO A 139 31.66 15.55 25.59
CA PRO A 139 31.39 14.50 24.62
C PRO A 139 29.92 14.03 24.68
N ALA A 140 29.36 13.64 23.53
CA ALA A 140 27.95 13.26 23.44
C ALA A 140 27.67 12.21 22.36
N GLN A 141 26.59 11.45 22.54
CA GLN A 141 26.14 10.42 21.61
C GLN A 141 24.61 10.26 21.62
N ILE A 142 24.08 9.63 20.57
CA ILE A 142 22.69 9.21 20.45
C ILE A 142 22.65 7.68 20.44
N ILE A 143 21.68 7.07 21.11
CA ILE A 143 21.40 5.62 21.03
C ILE A 143 19.98 5.45 20.50
N VAL A 144 19.83 4.90 19.29
CA VAL A 144 18.53 4.53 18.70
C VAL A 144 18.24 3.07 19.00
N ILE A 145 17.06 2.78 19.54
CA ILE A 145 16.55 1.41 19.74
C ILE A 145 15.25 1.31 18.95
N ALA A 146 15.31 0.64 17.79
CA ALA A 146 14.21 0.61 16.82
C ALA A 146 14.06 -0.73 16.10
N ASP A 147 12.85 -1.03 15.63
CA ASP A 147 12.49 -2.33 15.02
C ASP A 147 12.35 -2.27 13.49
N ASN A 148 12.39 -1.06 12.93
CA ASN A 148 12.31 -0.74 11.51
C ASN A 148 13.12 0.53 11.18
N ALA A 149 13.42 0.75 9.90
CA ALA A 149 13.81 2.08 9.40
C ALA A 149 12.58 2.95 9.16
N ASP A 150 12.78 4.25 8.91
CA ASP A 150 11.72 5.25 8.83
C ASP A 150 10.58 4.87 7.88
N ASN A 151 9.43 4.49 8.47
CA ASN A 151 8.22 4.14 7.73
C ASN A 151 7.32 5.36 7.44
N CYS A 152 7.80 6.56 7.77
CA CYS A 152 7.16 7.85 7.56
C CYS A 152 7.63 8.59 6.29
N ARG A 153 8.31 7.86 5.39
CA ARG A 153 8.80 8.34 4.08
C ARG A 153 9.89 9.40 4.17
N GLN A 154 10.64 9.44 5.28
CA GLN A 154 11.81 10.31 5.43
C GLN A 154 13.11 9.50 5.30
N ASP A 155 14.19 10.15 4.85
CA ASP A 155 15.50 9.51 4.69
C ASP A 155 16.38 9.74 5.94
N SER A 156 16.39 8.76 6.84
CA SER A 156 17.26 8.76 8.03
C SER A 156 18.75 8.77 7.67
N CYS A 157 19.12 8.15 6.55
CA CYS A 157 20.49 7.98 6.08
C CYS A 157 21.05 9.30 5.51
N ALA A 158 20.22 10.11 4.83
CA ALA A 158 20.52 11.50 4.52
C ALA A 158 20.59 12.37 5.79
N ALA A 159 19.60 12.28 6.68
CA ALA A 159 19.57 13.08 7.90
C ALA A 159 20.77 12.82 8.84
N ALA A 160 21.22 11.57 8.96
CA ALA A 160 22.42 11.22 9.73
C ALA A 160 23.70 11.84 9.13
N ARG A 161 23.81 11.88 7.80
CA ARG A 161 24.93 12.57 7.11
C ARG A 161 24.89 14.08 7.32
N ASP A 162 23.71 14.68 7.51
CA ASP A 162 23.60 16.11 7.81
C ASP A 162 23.93 16.38 9.29
N ILE A 163 23.48 15.54 10.21
CA ILE A 163 23.86 15.58 11.64
C ILE A 163 25.39 15.45 11.80
N ALA A 164 26.04 14.58 11.02
CA ALA A 164 27.50 14.44 11.03
C ALA A 164 28.25 15.73 10.65
N LYS A 165 27.64 16.60 9.81
CA LYS A 165 28.20 17.91 9.42
C LYS A 165 27.89 18.99 10.45
N SER A 166 26.65 19.05 10.94
CA SER A 166 26.19 20.09 11.88
C SER A 166 26.64 19.86 13.32
N SER A 167 26.90 18.60 13.68
CA SER A 167 27.20 18.17 15.04
C SER A 167 28.41 17.21 15.08
N PRO A 168 29.62 17.64 14.66
CA PRO A 168 30.82 16.83 14.75
C PRO A 168 31.05 16.28 16.16
N GLY A 169 31.59 15.05 16.23
CA GLY A 169 31.85 14.33 17.49
C GLY A 169 30.61 13.72 18.16
N VAL A 170 29.42 13.73 17.52
CA VAL A 170 28.22 13.02 17.99
C VAL A 170 27.98 11.76 17.16
N ALA A 171 28.31 10.60 17.71
CA ALA A 171 28.03 9.31 17.09
C ALA A 171 26.58 8.86 17.39
N ILE A 172 25.89 8.30 16.40
CA ILE A 172 24.59 7.63 16.57
C ILE A 172 24.83 6.12 16.63
N GLN A 173 24.71 5.52 17.81
CA GLN A 173 24.65 4.07 17.97
C GLN A 173 23.23 3.60 17.60
N VAL A 174 23.09 2.50 16.87
CA VAL A 174 21.77 2.00 16.42
C VAL A 174 21.62 0.52 16.77
N ILE A 175 20.65 0.21 17.61
CA ILE A 175 20.29 -1.14 18.05
C ILE A 175 19.01 -1.55 17.33
N GLY A 176 19.15 -2.39 16.31
CA GLY A 176 18.06 -2.90 15.49
C GLY A 176 17.38 -4.11 16.14
N VAL A 177 16.18 -3.93 16.69
CA VAL A 177 15.48 -4.95 17.48
C VAL A 177 14.59 -5.82 16.60
N GLY A 178 15.11 -6.94 16.12
CA GLY A 178 14.38 -7.91 15.28
C GLY A 178 13.98 -7.34 13.92
N VAL A 179 14.91 -6.64 13.26
CA VAL A 179 14.67 -5.87 12.03
C VAL A 179 14.55 -6.77 10.80
N PRO A 180 13.57 -6.55 9.90
CA PRO A 180 13.48 -7.23 8.60
C PRO A 180 14.74 -6.99 7.75
N ALA A 181 15.23 -8.02 7.06
CA ALA A 181 16.52 -7.96 6.35
C ALA A 181 16.64 -6.81 5.34
N ASN A 182 15.53 -6.41 4.70
CA ASN A 182 15.45 -5.29 3.75
C ASN A 182 15.55 -3.88 4.41
N GLU A 183 15.30 -3.75 5.71
CA GLU A 183 15.37 -2.47 6.43
C GLU A 183 16.72 -2.27 7.15
N ARG A 184 17.47 -3.36 7.41
CA ARG A 184 18.78 -3.31 8.10
C ARG A 184 19.78 -2.34 7.44
N PRO A 185 19.97 -2.29 6.11
CA PRO A 185 20.93 -1.36 5.49
C PRO A 185 20.58 0.11 5.72
N ARG A 186 19.29 0.45 5.86
CA ARG A 186 18.85 1.83 6.13
C ARG A 186 19.15 2.25 7.57
N LEU A 187 18.98 1.34 8.53
CA LEU A 187 19.40 1.58 9.93
C LEU A 187 20.92 1.56 10.10
N ALA A 188 21.64 0.69 9.38
CA ALA A 188 23.10 0.64 9.41
C ALA A 188 23.72 1.96 8.93
N CYS A 189 23.23 2.53 7.83
CA CYS A 189 23.68 3.84 7.34
C CYS A 189 23.55 4.96 8.39
N VAL A 190 22.52 4.96 9.24
CA VAL A 190 22.34 6.00 10.28
C VAL A 190 23.51 6.00 11.27
N ALA A 191 24.01 4.82 11.61
CA ALA A 191 25.19 4.68 12.45
C ALA A 191 26.48 5.03 11.70
N GLU A 192 26.70 4.40 10.54
CA GLU A 192 27.89 4.58 9.70
C GLU A 192 28.13 6.05 9.33
N ALA A 193 27.08 6.78 8.98
CA ALA A 193 27.14 8.18 8.56
C ALA A 193 27.66 9.13 9.66
N THR A 194 27.61 8.72 10.93
CA THR A 194 28.06 9.50 12.10
C THR A 194 29.25 8.87 12.83
N GLY A 195 29.82 7.77 12.31
CA GLY A 195 30.88 7.02 12.97
C GLY A 195 30.41 6.20 14.18
N GLY A 196 29.10 5.99 14.33
CA GLY A 196 28.53 5.05 15.29
C GLY A 196 28.50 3.61 14.76
N ARG A 197 28.00 2.68 15.58
CA ARG A 197 27.90 1.25 15.26
C ARG A 197 26.44 0.78 15.20
N TYR A 198 26.16 -0.13 14.27
CA TYR A 198 24.88 -0.83 14.16
C TYR A 198 24.96 -2.20 14.84
N TYR A 199 23.91 -2.58 15.57
CA TYR A 199 23.80 -3.83 16.29
C TYR A 199 22.51 -4.53 15.87
N ASP A 200 22.62 -5.65 15.15
CA ASP A 200 21.48 -6.41 14.63
C ASP A 200 21.02 -7.48 15.64
N ILE A 201 19.85 -7.27 16.26
CA ILE A 201 19.40 -8.07 17.40
C ILE A 201 18.28 -9.02 16.96
N THR A 202 18.62 -10.26 16.64
CA THR A 202 17.65 -11.28 16.21
C THR A 202 16.94 -12.02 17.35
N ASP A 203 17.45 -11.90 18.58
CA ASP A 203 16.94 -12.61 19.77
C ASP A 203 17.09 -11.78 21.07
N SER A 204 16.45 -12.25 22.15
CA SER A 204 16.45 -11.58 23.46
C SER A 204 17.81 -11.56 24.18
N ASN A 205 18.76 -12.42 23.81
CA ASN A 205 20.10 -12.47 24.41
C ASN A 205 21.02 -11.42 23.79
N GLY A 206 20.96 -11.26 22.47
CA GLY A 206 21.71 -10.23 21.74
C GLY A 206 21.45 -8.81 22.27
N LEU A 207 20.22 -8.50 22.70
CA LEU A 207 19.89 -7.18 23.24
C LEU A 207 20.68 -6.85 24.52
N ASN A 208 20.95 -7.85 25.36
CA ASN A 208 21.76 -7.66 26.56
C ASN A 208 23.20 -7.30 26.17
N ALA A 209 23.80 -8.08 25.25
CA ALA A 209 25.18 -7.87 24.81
C ALA A 209 25.38 -6.50 24.16
N ALA A 210 24.46 -6.08 23.28
CA ALA A 210 24.55 -4.78 22.61
C ALA A 210 24.32 -3.59 23.56
N LEU A 211 23.40 -3.69 24.53
CA LEU A 211 23.22 -2.65 25.54
C LEU A 211 24.44 -2.57 26.48
N ASP A 212 25.00 -3.71 26.89
CA ASP A 212 26.23 -3.77 27.66
C ASP A 212 27.42 -3.14 26.91
N GLU A 213 27.58 -3.44 25.62
CA GLU A 213 28.68 -2.95 24.80
C GLU A 213 28.54 -1.45 24.50
N THR A 214 27.39 -1.02 23.96
CA THR A 214 27.13 0.40 23.68
C THR A 214 27.24 1.27 24.93
N THR A 215 26.85 0.77 26.10
CA THR A 215 26.85 1.56 27.32
C THR A 215 28.19 1.54 28.07
N LYS A 216 29.01 0.49 27.92
CA LYS A 216 30.42 0.50 28.35
C LYS A 216 31.22 1.56 27.56
N LEU A 217 30.95 1.68 26.26
CA LEU A 217 31.51 2.74 25.42
C LEU A 217 31.00 4.13 25.85
N ALA A 218 29.71 4.27 26.15
CA ALA A 218 29.08 5.56 26.51
C ALA A 218 29.47 6.12 27.88
N ILE A 219 29.61 5.26 28.91
CA ILE A 219 29.69 5.71 30.31
C ILE A 219 31.12 5.80 30.86
N LEU A 220 32.10 5.13 30.25
CA LEU A 220 33.44 5.00 30.83
C LEU A 220 34.56 5.78 30.11
N SER A 221 34.61 5.80 28.76
CA SER A 221 35.68 6.48 28.01
C SER A 221 35.21 7.09 26.67
N PRO A 222 34.45 8.19 26.68
CA PRO A 222 34.09 8.90 25.46
C PRO A 222 35.22 9.87 25.04
N GLY A 223 36.24 9.37 24.35
CA GLY A 223 37.42 10.16 23.97
C GLY A 223 38.24 9.68 22.76
N GLU A 224 37.81 8.64 22.03
CA GLU A 224 38.57 8.06 20.90
C GLU A 224 37.76 8.00 19.60
N VAL A 225 37.08 9.10 19.24
CA VAL A 225 36.50 9.30 17.89
C VAL A 225 36.71 10.75 17.44
N ALA A 226 37.14 10.93 16.18
CA ALA A 226 37.17 12.20 15.44
C ALA A 226 38.17 13.29 15.91
N GLY A 227 39.47 13.00 15.87
CA GLY A 227 40.52 14.00 15.63
C GLY A 227 41.18 13.74 14.26
N ALA A 228 40.96 14.61 13.27
CA ALA A 228 41.39 14.37 11.88
C ALA A 228 42.64 15.18 11.49
N THR A 229 43.79 14.50 11.46
CA THR A 229 45.05 14.99 10.84
C THR A 229 45.81 13.82 10.19
N GLU A 230 46.78 14.16 9.35
CA GLU A 230 47.47 13.28 8.38
C GLU A 230 48.20 12.03 8.93
N PRO A 231 48.52 11.03 8.07
CA PRO A 231 48.78 9.66 8.49
C PRO A 231 50.15 9.45 9.16
N THR A 232 50.18 9.55 10.49
CA THR A 232 51.14 8.81 11.30
C THR A 232 50.81 7.31 11.30
N THR A 233 51.82 6.45 11.27
CA THR A 233 51.68 4.98 11.27
C THR A 233 50.74 4.46 12.37
N PRO A 234 49.92 3.42 12.10
CA PRO A 234 49.04 2.83 13.10
C PRO A 234 49.82 2.40 14.36
N PRO A 235 49.26 2.59 15.57
CA PRO A 235 49.86 2.04 16.78
C PRO A 235 49.93 0.50 16.67
N PRO A 236 51.02 -0.13 17.14
CA PRO A 236 51.17 -1.58 17.04
C PRO A 236 50.07 -2.30 17.86
N PRO A 237 49.52 -3.42 17.37
CA PRO A 237 48.41 -4.09 18.04
C PRO A 237 48.82 -4.61 19.43
N PRO A 238 47.95 -4.48 20.45
CA PRO A 238 48.27 -4.91 21.81
C PRO A 238 48.41 -6.44 21.87
N ALA A 239 49.56 -6.89 22.35
CA ALA A 239 50.11 -8.24 22.21
C ALA A 239 49.13 -9.41 22.42
N GLY A 240 49.36 -10.47 21.65
CA GLY A 240 48.49 -11.63 21.49
C GLY A 240 48.02 -11.75 20.05
N ALA A 241 48.10 -12.94 19.47
CA ALA A 241 47.88 -13.12 18.03
C ALA A 241 46.46 -12.69 17.62
N SER A 242 46.39 -11.89 16.56
CA SER A 242 45.18 -11.16 16.17
C SER A 242 44.90 -11.32 14.69
N LEU A 243 43.79 -11.99 14.38
CA LEU A 243 43.28 -12.11 13.03
C LEU A 243 42.44 -10.89 12.68
N ARG A 244 42.71 -10.25 11.54
CA ARG A 244 41.77 -9.36 10.86
C ARG A 244 41.42 -9.94 9.50
N ALA A 245 40.13 -10.07 9.20
CA ALA A 245 39.65 -10.62 7.94
C ALA A 245 38.61 -9.72 7.29
N SER A 246 38.85 -9.39 6.03
CA SER A 246 37.94 -8.66 5.14
C SER A 246 37.59 -9.52 3.92
N ALA A 247 36.60 -9.13 3.13
CA ALA A 247 36.20 -9.88 1.93
C ALA A 247 36.28 -9.01 0.67
N ALA A 248 36.44 -9.67 -0.49
CA ALA A 248 36.39 -9.07 -1.83
C ALA A 248 35.60 -9.98 -2.78
N LEU A 249 35.06 -9.43 -3.87
CA LEU A 249 34.31 -10.21 -4.86
C LEU A 249 35.18 -11.23 -5.61
N VAL A 250 36.48 -10.95 -5.75
CA VAL A 250 37.49 -11.75 -6.45
C VAL A 250 38.85 -11.55 -5.77
N GLU A 251 39.80 -12.47 -5.94
CA GLU A 251 41.14 -12.36 -5.36
C GLU A 251 41.89 -11.13 -5.91
N GLY A 252 42.51 -10.34 -5.03
CA GLY A 252 43.09 -9.03 -5.37
C GLY A 252 42.08 -7.91 -5.66
N GLY A 253 40.78 -8.17 -5.61
CA GLY A 253 39.72 -7.19 -5.83
C GLY A 253 39.56 -6.15 -4.70
N PRO A 254 38.75 -5.10 -4.91
CA PRO A 254 38.46 -4.11 -3.88
C PRO A 254 37.73 -4.74 -2.69
N LEU A 255 38.05 -4.24 -1.48
CA LEU A 255 37.37 -4.68 -0.26
C LEU A 255 35.89 -4.29 -0.28
N LEU A 256 35.04 -5.25 0.08
CA LEU A 256 33.61 -5.04 0.29
C LEU A 256 33.38 -4.06 1.45
N LYS A 257 32.38 -3.19 1.27
CA LYS A 257 31.95 -2.20 2.26
C LYS A 257 30.61 -2.56 2.91
N VAL A 258 29.90 -3.53 2.35
CA VAL A 258 28.67 -4.11 2.92
C VAL A 258 29.02 -5.08 4.05
N PRO A 259 28.16 -5.24 5.07
CA PRO A 259 28.40 -6.20 6.14
C PRO A 259 28.22 -7.65 5.68
N LEU A 260 29.12 -8.52 6.14
CA LEU A 260 29.07 -9.97 5.94
C LEU A 260 28.84 -10.66 7.28
N THR A 261 28.23 -11.85 7.27
CA THR A 261 28.24 -12.71 8.46
C THR A 261 29.56 -13.46 8.51
N TRP A 262 30.35 -13.18 9.53
CA TRP A 262 31.64 -13.81 9.78
C TRP A 262 31.53 -14.89 10.86
N ARG A 263 32.21 -16.03 10.65
CA ARG A 263 32.37 -17.08 11.66
C ARG A 263 33.79 -17.64 11.62
N VAL A 264 34.39 -17.87 12.78
CA VAL A 264 35.69 -18.55 12.93
C VAL A 264 35.48 -19.85 13.68
N TYR A 265 36.01 -20.94 13.14
CA TYR A 265 36.00 -22.28 13.72
C TYR A 265 37.43 -22.72 14.02
N LYS A 266 37.62 -23.66 14.95
CA LYS A 266 38.87 -24.45 14.97
C LYS A 266 38.85 -25.39 13.76
N THR A 267 39.98 -25.57 13.05
CA THR A 267 40.00 -26.43 11.85
C THR A 267 39.49 -27.84 12.15
N GLY A 268 38.56 -28.31 11.30
CA GLY A 268 37.88 -29.60 11.47
C GLY A 268 36.82 -29.65 12.58
N GLY A 269 36.56 -28.54 13.27
CA GLY A 269 35.54 -28.42 14.32
C GLY A 269 34.27 -27.70 13.87
N THR A 270 33.17 -27.94 14.59
CA THR A 270 31.88 -27.24 14.39
C THR A 270 31.66 -26.09 15.37
N THR A 271 32.46 -25.97 16.43
CA THR A 271 32.36 -24.91 17.43
C THR A 271 32.82 -23.57 16.86
N VAL A 272 31.94 -22.57 16.91
CA VAL A 272 32.26 -21.18 16.59
C VAL A 272 33.06 -20.57 17.75
N LEU A 273 34.24 -20.05 17.44
CA LEU A 273 35.16 -19.38 18.38
C LEU A 273 35.09 -17.84 18.30
N GLY A 274 34.58 -17.31 17.19
CA GLY A 274 34.32 -15.89 16.98
C GLY A 274 33.28 -15.70 15.88
N GLN A 275 32.43 -14.69 16.01
CA GLN A 275 31.41 -14.35 15.02
C GLN A 275 31.14 -12.85 15.01
N GLY A 276 30.63 -12.33 13.88
CA GLY A 276 30.27 -10.93 13.74
C GLY A 276 29.43 -10.65 12.49
N PHE A 277 28.85 -9.47 12.40
CA PHE A 277 28.13 -8.98 11.22
C PHE A 277 28.60 -7.56 10.89
N ASP A 278 29.65 -7.46 10.07
CA ASP A 278 30.34 -6.23 9.68
C ASP A 278 31.14 -6.50 8.37
N LYS A 279 31.68 -5.48 7.73
CA LYS A 279 32.49 -5.59 6.50
C LYS A 279 33.81 -6.34 6.72
N ASP A 280 34.33 -6.31 7.95
CA ASP A 280 35.53 -6.99 8.40
C ASP A 280 35.41 -7.45 9.85
N ILE A 281 36.00 -8.59 10.20
CA ILE A 281 36.04 -9.12 11.58
C ILE A 281 37.47 -9.05 12.13
N SER A 282 37.59 -8.67 13.41
CA SER A 282 38.85 -8.74 14.17
C SER A 282 38.67 -9.67 15.37
N VAL A 283 39.48 -10.72 15.47
CA VAL A 283 39.40 -11.74 16.54
C VAL A 283 40.78 -12.00 17.13
N LYS A 284 40.91 -11.99 18.46
CA LYS A 284 42.10 -12.50 19.15
C LYS A 284 42.00 -14.02 19.29
N LEU A 285 43.00 -14.73 18.79
CA LEU A 285 43.01 -16.20 18.72
C LEU A 285 44.38 -16.71 19.22
N PRO A 286 44.44 -17.82 19.97
CA PRO A 286 45.71 -18.50 20.24
C PRO A 286 46.43 -18.94 18.95
N ALA A 287 47.70 -19.32 19.07
CA ALA A 287 48.40 -19.99 17.98
C ALA A 287 47.70 -21.31 17.62
N GLY A 288 47.45 -21.56 16.33
CA GLY A 288 46.69 -22.73 15.89
C GLY A 288 46.20 -22.68 14.45
N GLU A 289 45.39 -23.67 14.10
CA GLU A 289 44.75 -23.83 12.80
C GLU A 289 43.23 -23.64 12.95
N TYR A 290 42.69 -22.74 12.13
CA TYR A 290 41.32 -22.25 12.19
C TYR A 290 40.70 -22.23 10.79
N ASP A 291 39.39 -22.45 10.70
CA ASP A 291 38.65 -22.24 9.45
C ASP A 291 37.85 -20.94 9.60
N ILE A 292 38.11 -19.95 8.76
CA ILE A 292 37.30 -18.73 8.71
C ILE A 292 36.29 -18.81 7.58
N GLU A 293 35.04 -18.46 7.90
CA GLU A 293 33.89 -18.44 7.01
C GLU A 293 33.35 -17.02 6.88
N ALA A 294 33.17 -16.57 5.63
CA ALA A 294 32.41 -15.38 5.28
C ALA A 294 31.13 -15.79 4.55
N GLU A 295 30.00 -15.20 4.96
CA GLU A 295 28.69 -15.40 4.36
C GLU A 295 28.07 -14.06 3.93
N LEU A 296 27.73 -13.94 2.65
CA LEU A 296 27.09 -12.78 2.05
C LEU A 296 25.90 -13.24 1.19
N GLY A 297 24.69 -12.88 1.60
CA GLY A 297 23.46 -13.40 0.97
C GLY A 297 23.39 -14.93 1.06
N GLY A 298 23.41 -15.60 -0.09
CA GLY A 298 23.49 -17.06 -0.19
C GLY A 298 24.89 -17.62 -0.46
N ILE A 299 25.91 -16.76 -0.55
CA ILE A 299 27.30 -17.17 -0.82
C ILE A 299 28.00 -17.42 0.51
N LYS A 300 28.62 -18.59 0.65
CA LYS A 300 29.50 -18.94 1.78
C LYS A 300 30.86 -19.37 1.23
N VAL A 301 31.93 -18.76 1.72
CA VAL A 301 33.32 -19.19 1.47
C VAL A 301 33.99 -19.46 2.80
N ARG A 302 34.61 -20.63 2.93
CA ARG A 302 35.39 -21.05 4.11
C ARG A 302 36.83 -21.32 3.69
N ARG A 303 37.80 -20.64 4.30
CA ARG A 303 39.24 -20.76 4.01
C ARG A 303 39.98 -21.22 5.29
N PRO A 304 40.79 -22.28 5.24
CA PRO A 304 41.66 -22.65 6.37
C PRO A 304 42.79 -21.61 6.50
N ILE A 305 43.13 -21.27 7.73
CA ILE A 305 44.17 -20.32 8.09
C ILE A 305 45.01 -20.86 9.25
N LYS A 306 46.27 -20.44 9.31
CA LYS A 306 47.21 -20.81 10.37
C LYS A 306 47.76 -19.54 11.00
N ILE A 307 47.58 -19.43 12.30
CA ILE A 307 48.00 -18.28 13.11
C ILE A 307 49.20 -18.72 13.94
N ALA A 308 50.36 -18.08 13.75
CA ALA A 308 51.53 -18.30 14.59
C ALA A 308 51.40 -17.54 15.93
N ASP A 309 52.21 -17.92 16.91
CA ASP A 309 52.17 -17.26 18.23
C ASP A 309 52.64 -15.79 18.13
N GLY A 310 51.90 -14.90 18.79
CA GLY A 310 52.09 -13.45 18.73
C GLY A 310 51.80 -12.77 17.38
N GLU A 311 51.42 -13.50 16.31
CA GLU A 311 51.30 -12.93 14.95
C GLU A 311 50.01 -12.13 14.73
N ALA A 312 50.14 -10.96 14.09
CA ALA A 312 49.00 -10.15 13.64
C ALA A 312 48.72 -10.40 12.14
N GLN A 313 47.83 -11.35 11.85
CA GLN A 313 47.55 -11.81 10.49
C GLN A 313 46.37 -11.03 9.88
N SER A 314 46.56 -10.43 8.71
CA SER A 314 45.50 -9.79 7.92
C SER A 314 45.23 -10.56 6.64
N ILE A 315 43.97 -10.88 6.36
CA ILE A 315 43.57 -11.68 5.18
C ILE A 315 42.39 -11.05 4.43
N VAL A 316 42.33 -11.33 3.12
CA VAL A 316 41.18 -11.04 2.28
C VAL A 316 40.61 -12.35 1.76
N LEU A 317 39.33 -12.62 2.01
CA LEU A 317 38.62 -13.76 1.45
C LEU A 317 38.04 -13.36 0.07
N PRO A 318 38.47 -13.97 -1.04
CA PRO A 318 37.72 -13.90 -2.28
C PRO A 318 36.40 -14.67 -2.09
N LEU A 319 35.28 -14.05 -2.44
CA LEU A 319 33.97 -14.71 -2.38
C LEU A 319 33.61 -15.48 -3.65
N ASP A 320 34.41 -15.31 -4.72
CA ASP A 320 34.13 -15.75 -6.09
C ASP A 320 32.70 -15.41 -6.50
N ALA A 321 32.41 -14.09 -6.46
CA ALA A 321 31.08 -13.51 -6.49
C ALA A 321 30.98 -12.33 -7.45
N ALA A 322 29.75 -11.98 -7.81
CA ALA A 322 29.38 -10.81 -8.60
C ALA A 322 28.32 -9.99 -7.85
N HIS A 323 28.36 -8.68 -7.99
CA HIS A 323 27.32 -7.76 -7.56
C HIS A 323 26.45 -7.34 -8.76
N LEU A 324 25.13 -7.47 -8.61
CA LEU A 324 24.15 -7.08 -9.62
C LEU A 324 23.13 -6.11 -9.01
N ALA A 325 23.14 -4.87 -9.52
CA ALA A 325 22.24 -3.80 -9.11
C ALA A 325 21.34 -3.39 -10.28
N VAL A 326 20.08 -3.84 -10.27
CA VAL A 326 19.11 -3.56 -11.35
C VAL A 326 18.11 -2.50 -10.92
N ARG A 327 17.79 -1.58 -11.83
CA ARG A 327 16.67 -0.63 -11.70
C ARG A 327 15.71 -0.77 -12.87
N ALA A 328 14.46 -1.06 -12.60
CA ALA A 328 13.38 -1.06 -13.57
C ALA A 328 12.77 0.35 -13.66
N ILE A 329 12.93 1.03 -14.79
CA ILE A 329 12.58 2.44 -14.96
C ILE A 329 11.58 2.65 -16.10
N ALA A 330 10.59 3.51 -15.89
CA ALA A 330 9.55 3.82 -16.86
C ALA A 330 10.11 4.43 -18.16
N ALA A 331 11.07 5.34 -18.02
CA ALA A 331 11.81 5.99 -19.10
C ALA A 331 13.24 6.32 -18.63
N LYS A 332 14.13 6.70 -19.56
CA LYS A 332 15.53 7.06 -19.26
C LYS A 332 15.62 8.18 -18.21
N GLY A 333 16.25 7.89 -17.07
CA GLY A 333 16.42 8.84 -15.97
C GLY A 333 15.21 8.97 -15.02
N ALA A 334 14.14 8.20 -15.22
CA ALA A 334 13.04 8.11 -14.26
C ALA A 334 13.48 7.38 -12.98
N THR A 335 12.72 7.60 -11.89
CA THR A 335 12.84 6.80 -10.67
C THR A 335 12.43 5.33 -10.92
N PRO A 336 12.93 4.37 -10.13
CA PRO A 336 12.47 2.98 -10.18
C PRO A 336 10.95 2.85 -10.06
N ALA A 337 10.35 1.99 -10.88
CA ALA A 337 8.91 1.73 -10.91
C ALA A 337 8.50 0.94 -9.66
N THR A 338 7.87 1.60 -8.69
CA THR A 338 7.55 1.02 -7.37
C THR A 338 6.53 -0.13 -7.42
N THR A 339 5.78 -0.25 -8.51
CA THR A 339 4.88 -1.38 -8.82
C THR A 339 5.58 -2.57 -9.46
N ALA A 340 6.79 -2.40 -9.99
CA ALA A 340 7.48 -3.44 -10.75
C ALA A 340 8.01 -4.57 -9.87
N VAL A 341 7.93 -5.79 -10.42
CA VAL A 341 8.44 -7.04 -9.85
C VAL A 341 9.61 -7.51 -10.71
N LEU A 342 10.76 -7.78 -10.07
CA LEU A 342 11.97 -8.29 -10.70
C LEU A 342 12.19 -9.73 -10.25
N THR A 343 12.10 -10.68 -11.17
CA THR A 343 12.42 -12.09 -10.94
C THR A 343 13.73 -12.42 -11.64
N LEU A 344 14.73 -12.85 -10.87
CA LEU A 344 16.01 -13.32 -11.39
C LEU A 344 16.10 -14.84 -11.20
N SER A 345 16.28 -15.57 -12.29
CA SER A 345 16.39 -17.03 -12.32
C SER A 345 17.77 -17.50 -12.81
N SER A 346 18.19 -18.68 -12.37
CA SER A 346 19.36 -19.41 -12.85
C SER A 346 18.91 -20.83 -13.22
N SER A 347 19.18 -21.26 -14.46
CA SER A 347 18.68 -22.55 -14.98
C SER A 347 17.18 -22.74 -14.71
N ASP A 348 16.40 -21.72 -15.08
CA ASP A 348 14.94 -21.56 -14.88
C ASP A 348 14.41 -21.56 -13.43
N ALA A 349 15.21 -21.95 -12.43
CA ALA A 349 14.87 -21.82 -11.02
C ALA A 349 15.00 -20.37 -10.53
N PRO A 350 14.00 -19.79 -9.82
CA PRO A 350 14.09 -18.43 -9.29
C PRO A 350 15.09 -18.35 -8.13
N VAL A 351 16.07 -17.45 -8.25
CA VAL A 351 17.12 -17.19 -7.26
C VAL A 351 16.80 -15.94 -6.43
N SER A 352 16.14 -14.95 -7.01
CA SER A 352 15.62 -13.79 -6.28
C SER A 352 14.32 -13.28 -6.90
N ILE A 353 13.42 -12.78 -6.06
CA ILE A 353 12.19 -12.08 -6.47
C ILE A 353 12.07 -10.84 -5.59
N GLN A 354 12.24 -9.65 -6.18
CA GLN A 354 12.10 -8.37 -5.48
C GLN A 354 10.94 -7.54 -6.06
N ARG A 355 10.42 -6.62 -5.26
CA ARG A 355 9.35 -5.68 -5.62
C ARG A 355 9.80 -4.26 -5.32
N GLY A 356 9.30 -3.28 -6.05
CA GLY A 356 9.67 -1.87 -5.86
C GLY A 356 10.62 -1.33 -6.94
N GLY A 357 10.76 -2.03 -8.07
CA GLY A 357 11.56 -1.57 -9.20
C GLY A 357 13.08 -1.67 -9.02
N MET A 358 13.56 -2.26 -7.93
CA MET A 358 14.99 -2.46 -7.66
C MET A 358 15.30 -3.92 -7.32
N LEU A 359 16.52 -4.33 -7.63
CA LEU A 359 17.11 -5.62 -7.25
C LEU A 359 18.59 -5.37 -6.96
N ASP A 360 18.99 -5.51 -5.69
CA ASP A 360 20.38 -5.42 -5.22
C ASP A 360 20.74 -6.78 -4.62
N VAL A 361 21.69 -7.49 -5.24
CA VAL A 361 22.05 -8.87 -4.89
C VAL A 361 23.52 -9.21 -5.18
N TYR A 362 24.08 -10.07 -4.33
CA TYR A 362 25.37 -10.72 -4.53
C TYR A 362 25.15 -12.18 -4.94
N LEU A 363 25.79 -12.59 -6.05
CA LEU A 363 25.53 -13.83 -6.76
C LEU A 363 26.82 -14.56 -7.13
N LYS A 364 26.74 -15.85 -7.49
CA LYS A 364 27.88 -16.59 -8.05
C LYS A 364 28.01 -16.30 -9.55
N PRO A 365 29.22 -16.41 -10.14
CA PRO A 365 29.42 -16.33 -11.59
C PRO A 365 28.59 -17.36 -12.34
N ALA A 366 27.65 -16.90 -13.16
CA ALA A 366 26.74 -17.72 -13.96
C ALA A 366 26.01 -16.87 -15.01
N ASN A 367 25.21 -17.51 -15.85
CA ASN A 367 24.23 -16.86 -16.72
C ASN A 367 22.85 -16.87 -16.04
N TYR A 368 22.30 -15.68 -15.81
CA TYR A 368 20.99 -15.48 -15.20
C TYR A 368 19.97 -15.00 -16.24
N SER A 369 18.70 -15.33 -16.03
CA SER A 369 17.57 -14.77 -16.75
C SER A 369 16.82 -13.79 -15.84
N LEU A 370 16.77 -12.53 -16.21
CA LEU A 370 16.00 -11.49 -15.52
C LEU A 370 14.69 -11.27 -16.26
N ILE A 371 13.57 -11.42 -15.55
CA ILE A 371 12.23 -11.05 -16.01
C ILE A 371 11.73 -9.91 -15.13
N VAL A 372 11.35 -8.80 -15.77
CA VAL A 372 10.74 -7.63 -15.09
C VAL A 372 9.31 -7.48 -15.58
N VAL A 373 8.37 -7.28 -14.64
CA VAL A 373 6.95 -7.07 -14.93
C VAL A 373 6.45 -5.82 -14.20
N ASP A 374 5.77 -4.93 -14.91
CA ASP A 374 5.12 -3.74 -14.36
C ASP A 374 3.81 -3.45 -15.10
N GLY A 375 2.66 -3.69 -14.45
CA GLY A 375 1.35 -3.61 -15.10
C GLY A 375 1.27 -4.51 -16.34
N THR A 376 1.10 -3.91 -17.52
CA THR A 376 1.10 -4.65 -18.81
C THR A 376 2.49 -4.88 -19.40
N ALA A 377 3.54 -4.20 -18.91
CA ALA A 377 4.88 -4.35 -19.43
C ALA A 377 5.57 -5.62 -18.91
N ARG A 378 6.26 -6.33 -19.81
CA ARG A 378 7.10 -7.48 -19.49
C ARG A 378 8.38 -7.43 -20.33
N VAL A 379 9.52 -7.31 -19.65
CA VAL A 379 10.86 -7.35 -20.28
C VAL A 379 11.58 -8.60 -19.78
N SER A 380 12.34 -9.25 -20.67
CA SER A 380 13.16 -10.43 -20.36
C SER A 380 14.56 -10.24 -20.92
N GLN A 381 15.59 -10.41 -20.10
CA GLN A 381 16.99 -10.20 -20.49
C GLN A 381 17.91 -11.25 -19.85
N THR A 382 18.80 -11.84 -20.65
CA THR A 382 19.87 -12.70 -20.15
C THR A 382 21.05 -11.86 -19.67
N LEU A 383 21.58 -12.15 -18.49
CA LEU A 383 22.69 -11.47 -17.85
C LEU A 383 23.79 -12.48 -17.52
N SER A 384 24.96 -12.36 -18.16
CA SER A 384 26.16 -13.09 -17.76
C SER A 384 26.89 -12.32 -16.65
N LEU A 385 27.35 -13.00 -15.60
CA LEU A 385 28.11 -12.44 -14.48
C LEU A 385 29.43 -13.20 -14.29
N ALA A 386 30.54 -12.47 -14.16
CA ALA A 386 31.87 -13.00 -13.84
C ALA A 386 32.27 -12.71 -12.39
N ALA A 387 33.28 -13.42 -11.86
CA ALA A 387 33.82 -13.13 -10.53
C ALA A 387 34.49 -11.75 -10.51
N GLY A 388 34.08 -10.89 -9.57
CA GLY A 388 34.54 -9.50 -9.50
C GLY A 388 33.64 -8.48 -10.23
N ASP A 389 32.61 -8.91 -10.98
CA ASP A 389 31.67 -7.98 -11.63
C ASP A 389 30.96 -7.10 -10.58
N ASP A 390 30.95 -5.79 -10.80
CA ASP A 390 30.02 -4.83 -10.18
C ASP A 390 29.16 -4.23 -11.30
N LYS A 391 27.89 -4.64 -11.38
CA LYS A 391 27.09 -4.53 -12.59
C LYS A 391 25.78 -3.76 -12.37
N PRO A 392 25.78 -2.43 -12.54
CA PRO A 392 24.55 -1.65 -12.61
C PRO A 392 23.83 -1.90 -13.94
N VAL A 393 22.51 -2.13 -13.90
CA VAL A 393 21.67 -2.38 -15.09
C VAL A 393 20.35 -1.60 -14.99
N ASP A 394 20.12 -0.69 -15.93
CA ASP A 394 18.83 0.00 -16.08
C ASP A 394 17.95 -0.75 -17.11
N ILE A 395 16.83 -1.30 -16.65
CA ILE A 395 15.81 -1.92 -17.51
C ILE A 395 14.74 -0.88 -17.83
N MET A 396 14.75 -0.37 -19.07
CA MET A 396 13.72 0.55 -19.52
C MET A 396 12.45 -0.23 -19.90
N LEU A 397 11.34 0.10 -19.24
CA LEU A 397 10.05 -0.58 -19.42
C LEU A 397 9.16 0.06 -20.50
N SER A 398 9.49 1.28 -20.94
CA SER A 398 8.63 2.12 -21.78
C SER A 398 7.20 2.24 -21.24
N THR A 399 7.05 2.33 -19.91
CA THR A 399 5.73 2.44 -19.25
C THR A 399 5.32 3.88 -19.00
N GLY A 400 4.02 4.17 -19.10
CA GLY A 400 3.37 5.37 -18.60
C GLY A 400 2.28 5.03 -17.59
N THR A 401 1.90 6.02 -16.79
CA THR A 401 0.88 5.90 -15.73
C THR A 401 -0.44 6.50 -16.21
N LEU A 402 -1.49 5.69 -16.29
CA LEU A 402 -2.83 6.15 -16.62
C LEU A 402 -3.73 6.08 -15.39
N LYS A 403 -4.13 7.24 -14.87
CA LYS A 403 -5.18 7.36 -13.85
C LYS A 403 -6.53 7.55 -14.54
N VAL A 404 -7.51 6.71 -14.22
CA VAL A 404 -8.89 6.81 -14.72
C VAL A 404 -9.84 6.92 -13.54
N SER A 405 -10.75 7.89 -13.57
CA SER A 405 -11.88 7.95 -12.64
C SER A 405 -13.21 7.95 -13.38
N ALA A 406 -14.23 7.32 -12.81
CA ALA A 406 -15.59 7.27 -13.35
C ALA A 406 -16.60 7.96 -12.42
N THR A 407 -17.38 8.88 -13.00
CA THR A 407 -18.38 9.68 -12.28
C THR A 407 -19.75 9.57 -12.94
N GLY A 408 -20.81 9.85 -12.19
CA GLY A 408 -22.14 10.09 -12.75
C GLY A 408 -22.21 11.44 -13.49
N GLY A 409 -23.35 11.70 -14.15
CA GLY A 409 -23.63 13.00 -14.78
C GLY A 409 -23.68 14.19 -13.81
N ASP A 410 -23.79 13.93 -12.50
CA ASP A 410 -23.72 14.92 -11.42
C ASP A 410 -22.29 15.15 -10.88
N GLY A 411 -21.29 14.48 -11.46
CA GLY A 411 -19.89 14.58 -11.06
C GLY A 411 -19.49 13.75 -9.83
N LYS A 412 -20.41 13.03 -9.18
CA LYS A 412 -20.05 12.15 -8.04
C LYS A 412 -19.39 10.86 -8.53
N PRO A 413 -18.43 10.26 -7.80
CA PRO A 413 -17.89 8.93 -8.10
C PRO A 413 -19.00 7.87 -8.12
N LEU A 414 -18.94 6.95 -9.08
CA LEU A 414 -19.86 5.81 -9.13
C LEU A 414 -19.50 4.76 -8.07
N SER A 415 -20.51 4.06 -7.54
CA SER A 415 -20.34 2.99 -6.55
C SER A 415 -20.27 1.59 -7.15
N ASP A 416 -20.91 1.38 -8.31
CA ASP A 416 -20.83 0.14 -9.11
C ASP A 416 -20.45 0.49 -10.54
N VAL A 417 -19.16 0.34 -10.85
CA VAL A 417 -18.59 0.59 -12.17
C VAL A 417 -17.42 -0.34 -12.43
N LEU A 418 -17.37 -0.88 -13.64
CA LEU A 418 -16.22 -1.55 -14.20
C LEU A 418 -15.44 -0.54 -15.06
N LEU A 419 -14.21 -0.23 -14.66
CA LEU A 419 -13.23 0.40 -15.54
C LEU A 419 -12.56 -0.68 -16.39
N THR A 420 -12.47 -0.48 -17.72
CA THR A 420 -11.67 -1.30 -18.63
C THR A 420 -10.61 -0.47 -19.36
N VAL A 421 -9.52 -1.13 -19.76
CA VAL A 421 -8.51 -0.59 -20.67
C VAL A 421 -8.32 -1.61 -21.78
N GLU A 422 -8.54 -1.20 -23.03
CA GLU A 422 -8.45 -2.02 -24.23
C GLU A 422 -7.33 -1.50 -25.17
N THR A 423 -6.70 -2.41 -25.90
CA THR A 423 -5.85 -2.11 -27.07
C THR A 423 -6.53 -2.59 -28.34
N ASP A 424 -6.19 -1.98 -29.49
CA ASP A 424 -6.47 -2.58 -30.80
C ASP A 424 -5.81 -3.98 -30.89
N ASP A 425 -6.56 -5.01 -31.31
CA ASP A 425 -6.09 -6.40 -31.47
C ASP A 425 -6.86 -7.11 -32.60
N PRO A 426 -6.28 -7.27 -33.81
CA PRO A 426 -6.96 -7.85 -34.98
C PRO A 426 -7.43 -9.30 -34.80
N GLU A 427 -6.82 -10.06 -33.89
CA GLU A 427 -7.17 -11.47 -33.64
C GLU A 427 -8.34 -11.63 -32.65
N SER A 428 -8.73 -10.55 -31.96
CA SER A 428 -9.87 -10.55 -31.03
C SER A 428 -11.20 -10.36 -31.79
N PRO A 429 -12.31 -11.05 -31.43
CA PRO A 429 -13.56 -11.07 -32.23
C PRO A 429 -14.23 -9.72 -32.48
N ASN A 430 -13.91 -8.70 -31.68
CA ASN A 430 -14.38 -7.32 -31.75
C ASN A 430 -13.26 -6.33 -32.16
N GLY A 431 -12.12 -6.83 -32.62
CA GLY A 431 -10.92 -6.04 -32.96
C GLY A 431 -10.18 -5.43 -31.76
N ARG A 432 -10.49 -5.84 -30.51
CA ARG A 432 -9.91 -5.26 -29.30
C ARG A 432 -9.65 -6.28 -28.19
N ARG A 433 -8.58 -6.06 -27.43
CA ARG A 433 -8.24 -6.88 -26.26
C ARG A 433 -8.20 -6.05 -24.98
N GLU A 434 -8.93 -6.49 -23.95
CA GLU A 434 -8.80 -5.96 -22.59
C GLU A 434 -7.38 -6.28 -22.07
N VAL A 435 -6.65 -5.25 -21.64
CA VAL A 435 -5.30 -5.36 -21.07
C VAL A 435 -5.26 -5.04 -19.57
N ALA A 436 -6.24 -4.29 -19.07
CA ALA A 436 -6.43 -4.03 -17.64
C ALA A 436 -7.90 -3.76 -17.31
N ARG A 437 -8.29 -4.00 -16.05
CA ARG A 437 -9.63 -3.71 -15.52
C ARG A 437 -9.58 -3.33 -14.04
N SER A 438 -10.58 -2.59 -13.56
CA SER A 438 -10.77 -2.30 -12.13
C SER A 438 -12.26 -2.19 -11.78
N ARG A 439 -12.61 -2.47 -10.52
CA ARG A 439 -13.94 -2.18 -9.93
C ARG A 439 -13.95 -0.97 -8.99
N SER A 440 -12.81 -0.29 -8.81
CA SER A 440 -12.82 1.03 -8.18
C SER A 440 -13.26 2.08 -9.20
N SER A 441 -14.04 3.07 -8.77
CA SER A 441 -14.35 4.26 -9.55
C SER A 441 -13.18 5.24 -9.64
N ASP A 442 -12.07 5.00 -8.93
CA ASP A 442 -10.76 5.55 -9.24
C ASP A 442 -9.69 4.44 -9.35
N ALA A 443 -9.01 4.36 -10.48
CA ALA A 443 -7.98 3.37 -10.75
C ALA A 443 -6.72 4.01 -11.34
N THR A 444 -5.58 3.38 -11.12
CA THR A 444 -4.30 3.76 -11.74
C THR A 444 -3.67 2.53 -12.36
N PHE A 445 -3.27 2.62 -13.62
CA PHE A 445 -2.73 1.52 -14.41
C PHE A 445 -1.32 1.89 -14.92
N SER A 446 -0.35 1.00 -14.74
CA SER A 446 0.92 1.04 -15.47
C SER A 446 0.73 0.34 -16.82
N LEU A 447 0.88 1.09 -17.91
CA LEU A 447 0.69 0.62 -19.29
C LEU A 447 1.98 0.86 -20.07
N THR A 448 2.27 0.02 -21.05
CA THR A 448 3.30 0.32 -22.07
C THR A 448 2.93 1.55 -22.88
N GLU A 449 3.89 2.18 -23.55
CA GLU A 449 3.60 3.24 -24.51
C GLU A 449 2.76 2.73 -25.69
N GLY A 450 1.78 3.53 -26.13
CA GLY A 450 0.79 3.11 -27.10
C GLY A 450 -0.49 3.96 -27.07
N THR A 451 -1.53 3.47 -27.76
CA THR A 451 -2.87 4.06 -27.77
C THR A 451 -3.88 3.06 -27.25
N TYR A 452 -4.71 3.49 -26.31
CA TYR A 452 -5.67 2.66 -25.60
C TYR A 452 -7.09 3.23 -25.69
N TYR A 453 -8.09 2.37 -25.48
CA TYR A 453 -9.47 2.77 -25.23
C TYR A 453 -9.77 2.50 -23.76
N ILE A 454 -10.05 3.55 -23.01
CA ILE A 454 -10.58 3.41 -21.65
C ILE A 454 -12.09 3.29 -21.72
N GLY A 455 -12.66 2.44 -20.88
CA GLY A 455 -14.10 2.26 -20.71
C GLY A 455 -14.51 2.42 -19.26
N ALA A 456 -15.70 2.97 -19.04
CA ALA A 456 -16.40 2.93 -17.75
C ALA A 456 -17.80 2.40 -18.00
N HIS A 457 -18.13 1.27 -17.39
CA HIS A 457 -19.38 0.53 -17.59
C HIS A 457 -20.08 0.34 -16.25
N SER A 458 -21.29 0.90 -16.11
CA SER A 458 -22.19 0.63 -14.99
C SER A 458 -23.40 -0.19 -15.49
N ALA A 459 -24.27 -0.62 -14.57
CA ALA A 459 -25.44 -1.43 -14.91
C ALA A 459 -26.36 -0.81 -16.00
N ASN A 460 -26.47 0.53 -16.03
CA ASN A 460 -27.43 1.23 -16.89
C ASN A 460 -26.80 2.07 -18.02
N GLY A 461 -25.48 2.12 -18.11
CA GLY A 461 -24.80 2.95 -19.11
C GLY A 461 -23.30 2.73 -19.18
N SER A 462 -22.72 3.01 -20.35
CA SER A 462 -21.28 2.93 -20.58
C SER A 462 -20.77 4.12 -21.41
N VAL A 463 -19.51 4.49 -21.17
CA VAL A 463 -18.78 5.50 -21.92
C VAL A 463 -17.36 5.01 -22.20
N SER A 464 -16.80 5.37 -23.35
CA SER A 464 -15.42 5.04 -23.70
C SER A 464 -14.72 6.23 -24.35
N LYS A 465 -13.41 6.34 -24.15
CA LYS A 465 -12.53 7.38 -24.71
C LYS A 465 -11.22 6.77 -25.20
N ARG A 466 -10.69 7.26 -26.33
CA ARG A 466 -9.34 6.92 -26.80
C ARG A 466 -8.31 7.82 -26.12
N VAL A 467 -7.19 7.25 -25.65
CA VAL A 467 -6.12 7.96 -24.95
C VAL A 467 -4.74 7.45 -25.43
N GLY A 468 -3.78 8.36 -25.59
CA GLY A 468 -2.38 8.02 -25.89
C GLY A 468 -1.52 8.10 -24.63
N ILE A 469 -0.61 7.13 -24.47
CA ILE A 469 0.33 7.03 -23.34
C ILE A 469 1.75 6.92 -23.91
N GLY A 470 2.68 7.78 -23.50
CA GLY A 470 4.12 7.68 -23.80
C GLY A 470 4.94 7.18 -22.60
N ALA A 471 6.16 6.69 -22.86
CA ALA A 471 7.09 6.29 -21.81
C ALA A 471 7.35 7.43 -20.80
N GLY A 472 7.23 7.13 -19.51
CA GLY A 472 7.36 8.08 -18.40
C GLY A 472 6.20 9.08 -18.25
N GLN A 473 5.21 9.08 -19.15
CA GLN A 473 4.09 10.03 -19.09
C GLN A 473 3.10 9.65 -17.99
N SER A 474 2.61 10.64 -17.25
CA SER A 474 1.43 10.50 -16.39
C SER A 474 0.22 11.16 -17.06
N VAL A 475 -0.85 10.41 -17.27
CA VAL A 475 -2.11 10.87 -17.86
C VAL A 475 -3.24 10.65 -16.85
N SER A 476 -4.16 11.61 -16.74
CA SER A 476 -5.35 11.51 -15.87
C SER A 476 -6.60 11.79 -16.69
N GLU A 477 -7.57 10.89 -16.62
CA GLU A 477 -8.81 10.92 -17.39
C GLU A 477 -10.04 10.73 -16.49
N THR A 478 -11.13 11.42 -16.81
CA THR A 478 -12.41 11.28 -16.08
C THR A 478 -13.52 10.93 -17.05
N LEU A 479 -14.12 9.76 -16.83
CA LEU A 479 -15.20 9.18 -17.62
C LEU A 479 -16.54 9.46 -16.92
N ALA A 480 -17.20 10.54 -17.33
CA ALA A 480 -18.55 10.86 -16.86
C ALA A 480 -19.58 9.96 -17.58
N VAL A 481 -20.10 8.95 -16.89
CA VAL A 481 -21.26 8.16 -17.32
C VAL A 481 -22.50 9.04 -17.12
N LYS A 482 -22.84 9.80 -18.15
CA LYS A 482 -24.10 10.55 -18.18
C LYS A 482 -25.25 9.55 -18.25
N LEU A 483 -26.17 9.63 -17.30
CA LEU A 483 -27.43 8.90 -17.29
C LEU A 483 -28.58 9.90 -17.37
N VAL A 484 -29.59 9.55 -18.14
CA VAL A 484 -30.75 10.38 -18.48
C VAL A 484 -32.01 9.63 -18.01
N PRO A 485 -32.87 10.23 -17.18
CA PRO A 485 -34.05 9.55 -16.68
C PRO A 485 -35.02 9.22 -17.82
N VAL A 486 -35.39 7.95 -17.95
CA VAL A 486 -36.33 7.44 -18.95
C VAL A 486 -37.53 6.79 -18.25
N THR A 487 -38.73 7.23 -18.61
CA THR A 487 -39.98 6.61 -18.16
C THR A 487 -40.64 5.85 -19.30
N ILE A 488 -40.79 4.55 -19.13
CA ILE A 488 -41.45 3.64 -20.06
C ILE A 488 -42.81 3.25 -19.48
N SER A 489 -43.86 3.34 -20.29
CA SER A 489 -45.19 2.82 -19.97
C SER A 489 -45.79 2.14 -21.19
N ALA A 490 -46.68 1.16 -21.01
CA ALA A 490 -47.48 0.60 -22.08
C ALA A 490 -48.85 1.29 -22.18
N LEU A 491 -49.55 1.04 -23.29
CA LEU A 491 -51.01 1.07 -23.35
C LEU A 491 -51.51 -0.34 -23.67
N VAL A 492 -52.70 -0.67 -23.16
CA VAL A 492 -53.41 -1.93 -23.40
C VAL A 492 -54.84 -1.58 -23.74
N ALA A 493 -55.26 -1.89 -24.96
CA ALA A 493 -56.51 -1.40 -25.54
C ALA A 493 -56.71 0.12 -25.38
N GLY A 494 -55.66 0.90 -25.68
CA GLY A 494 -55.68 2.36 -25.60
C GLY A 494 -55.68 2.96 -24.18
N ALA A 495 -55.82 2.14 -23.14
CA ALA A 495 -55.81 2.56 -21.74
C ALA A 495 -54.47 2.25 -21.05
N ALA A 496 -54.17 2.94 -19.94
CA ALA A 496 -53.01 2.62 -19.12
C ALA A 496 -53.19 1.24 -18.44
N PRO A 497 -52.13 0.39 -18.39
CA PRO A 497 -52.23 -0.95 -17.82
C PRO A 497 -52.56 -0.93 -16.33
N LYS A 498 -53.43 -1.85 -15.92
CA LYS A 498 -53.70 -2.15 -14.52
C LYS A 498 -52.57 -3.01 -13.93
N ALA A 499 -52.39 -2.97 -12.61
CA ALA A 499 -51.30 -3.67 -11.93
C ALA A 499 -51.37 -5.22 -12.04
N ASP A 500 -52.58 -5.78 -12.15
CA ASP A 500 -52.85 -7.21 -12.35
C ASP A 500 -52.47 -7.73 -13.75
N GLN A 501 -52.41 -6.86 -14.76
CA GLN A 501 -52.07 -7.23 -16.14
C GLN A 501 -50.59 -7.57 -16.35
N ASN A 502 -49.72 -7.25 -15.37
CA ASN A 502 -48.31 -7.64 -15.31
C ASN A 502 -47.55 -7.46 -16.63
N ILE A 503 -47.37 -6.20 -17.07
CA ILE A 503 -46.62 -5.92 -18.30
C ILE A 503 -45.14 -6.20 -18.06
N PHE A 504 -44.58 -7.13 -18.83
CA PHE A 504 -43.16 -7.36 -18.93
C PHE A 504 -42.53 -6.33 -19.87
N TYR A 505 -41.54 -5.59 -19.38
CA TYR A 505 -40.71 -4.70 -20.19
C TYR A 505 -39.32 -5.31 -20.39
N ARG A 506 -38.77 -5.20 -21.62
CA ARG A 506 -37.36 -5.43 -21.94
C ARG A 506 -36.79 -4.22 -22.66
N VAL A 507 -35.61 -3.78 -22.27
CA VAL A 507 -34.88 -2.67 -22.90
C VAL A 507 -33.55 -3.19 -23.43
N ASP A 508 -33.40 -3.23 -24.75
CA ASP A 508 -32.17 -3.65 -25.43
C ASP A 508 -31.48 -2.43 -26.05
N ARG A 509 -30.16 -2.26 -25.87
CA ARG A 509 -29.37 -1.28 -26.61
C ARG A 509 -29.18 -1.75 -28.06
N ILE A 510 -29.26 -0.82 -29.02
CA ILE A 510 -29.15 -1.11 -30.47
C ILE A 510 -28.14 -0.22 -31.23
N ASP A 511 -27.43 0.65 -30.53
CA ASP A 511 -26.19 1.28 -31.01
C ASP A 511 -24.96 0.53 -30.46
N GLY A 512 -24.26 -0.19 -31.34
CA GLY A 512 -23.17 -1.11 -30.99
C GLY A 512 -23.66 -2.54 -30.78
N ASP A 513 -23.01 -3.27 -29.87
CA ASP A 513 -23.41 -4.63 -29.49
C ASP A 513 -24.80 -4.63 -28.83
N ARG A 514 -25.63 -5.64 -29.18
CA ARG A 514 -26.99 -5.77 -28.65
C ARG A 514 -26.99 -6.30 -27.21
N VAL A 515 -26.93 -5.38 -26.25
CA VAL A 515 -26.98 -5.70 -24.81
C VAL A 515 -28.40 -5.45 -24.25
N SER A 516 -28.97 -6.47 -23.61
CA SER A 516 -30.22 -6.38 -22.82
C SER A 516 -29.93 -5.65 -21.51
N ILE A 517 -30.25 -4.35 -21.45
CA ILE A 517 -29.94 -3.46 -20.31
C ILE A 517 -30.86 -3.72 -19.12
N ALA A 518 -32.18 -3.79 -19.36
CA ALA A 518 -33.16 -3.88 -18.27
C ALA A 518 -34.30 -4.85 -18.59
N ARG A 519 -34.83 -5.48 -17.55
CA ARG A 519 -36.05 -6.30 -17.56
C ARG A 519 -36.85 -6.00 -16.30
N ALA A 520 -38.15 -5.75 -16.43
CA ALA A 520 -39.02 -5.41 -15.31
C ALA A 520 -40.46 -5.90 -15.54
N ILE A 521 -41.25 -5.95 -14.47
CA ILE A 521 -42.69 -6.24 -14.50
C ILE A 521 -43.41 -5.11 -13.77
N GLY A 522 -44.47 -4.55 -14.36
CA GLY A 522 -45.31 -3.54 -13.70
C GLY A 522 -46.16 -2.71 -14.66
N PRO A 523 -46.89 -1.69 -14.18
CA PRO A 523 -47.63 -0.78 -15.04
C PRO A 523 -46.70 0.17 -15.81
N ALA A 524 -45.54 0.52 -15.25
CA ALA A 524 -44.51 1.36 -15.85
C ALA A 524 -43.12 0.96 -15.33
N LEU A 525 -42.08 1.38 -16.04
CA LEU A 525 -40.67 1.18 -15.72
C LEU A 525 -39.95 2.55 -15.81
N SER A 526 -39.33 2.99 -14.71
CA SER A 526 -38.42 4.14 -14.70
C SER A 526 -36.99 3.67 -14.51
N LEU A 527 -36.08 4.13 -15.35
CA LEU A 527 -34.64 3.85 -15.27
C LEU A 527 -33.81 4.95 -15.92
N ASP A 528 -32.61 5.20 -15.43
CA ASP A 528 -31.71 6.21 -16.02
C ASP A 528 -30.77 5.55 -17.04
N LEU A 529 -30.87 5.93 -18.32
CA LEU A 529 -30.10 5.34 -19.44
C LEU A 529 -29.01 6.30 -19.94
N SER A 530 -27.89 5.76 -20.43
CA SER A 530 -26.94 6.58 -21.20
C SER A 530 -27.58 7.10 -22.51
N PRO A 531 -27.13 8.24 -23.06
CA PRO A 531 -27.49 8.65 -24.42
C PRO A 531 -27.13 7.56 -25.45
N GLY A 532 -28.04 7.29 -26.38
CA GLY A 532 -27.94 6.15 -27.30
C GLY A 532 -29.26 5.81 -28.00
N ARG A 533 -29.33 4.64 -28.63
CA ARG A 533 -30.56 4.11 -29.24
C ARG A 533 -30.97 2.79 -28.59
N TYR A 534 -32.23 2.68 -28.23
CA TYR A 534 -32.77 1.55 -27.50
C TYR A 534 -34.01 1.00 -28.17
N ARG A 535 -34.16 -0.32 -28.17
CA ARG A 535 -35.41 -1.00 -28.49
C ARG A 535 -36.09 -1.38 -27.18
N VAL A 536 -37.29 -0.86 -26.98
CA VAL A 536 -38.15 -1.19 -25.85
C VAL A 536 -39.24 -2.14 -26.33
N THR A 537 -39.29 -3.33 -25.75
CA THR A 537 -40.37 -4.31 -25.96
C THR A 537 -41.25 -4.34 -24.71
N ALA A 538 -42.57 -4.28 -24.90
CA ALA A 538 -43.56 -4.50 -23.85
C ALA A 538 -44.46 -5.68 -24.23
N SER A 539 -44.74 -6.58 -23.29
CA SER A 539 -45.58 -7.76 -23.50
C SER A 539 -46.45 -8.07 -22.29
N LEU A 540 -47.70 -8.49 -22.49
CA LEU A 540 -48.58 -8.93 -21.40
C LEU A 540 -48.09 -10.25 -20.81
N ALA A 541 -48.30 -10.45 -19.50
CA ALA A 541 -48.15 -11.77 -18.87
C ALA A 541 -49.27 -12.74 -19.28
N VAL A 542 -50.49 -12.21 -19.45
CA VAL A 542 -51.74 -12.99 -19.57
C VAL A 542 -52.12 -13.36 -21.02
N SER A 543 -51.35 -12.91 -22.00
CA SER A 543 -51.55 -13.21 -23.42
C SER A 543 -50.27 -13.01 -24.21
N HIS A 544 -50.11 -13.67 -25.36
CA HIS A 544 -48.92 -13.56 -26.21
C HIS A 544 -48.82 -12.21 -26.98
N LEU A 545 -49.48 -11.16 -26.49
CA LEU A 545 -49.48 -9.84 -27.09
C LEU A 545 -48.21 -9.09 -26.69
N SER A 546 -47.50 -8.55 -27.69
CA SER A 546 -46.35 -7.70 -27.48
C SER A 546 -46.25 -6.63 -28.55
N ALA A 547 -45.67 -5.50 -28.18
CA ALA A 547 -45.29 -4.42 -29.09
C ALA A 547 -43.85 -4.00 -28.81
N SER A 548 -43.21 -3.36 -29.79
CA SER A 548 -41.84 -2.86 -29.66
C SER A 548 -41.68 -1.52 -30.36
N GLN A 549 -40.98 -0.60 -29.71
CA GLN A 549 -40.65 0.72 -30.24
C GLN A 549 -39.14 0.95 -30.13
N GLU A 550 -38.56 1.65 -31.10
CA GLU A 550 -37.19 2.17 -30.99
C GLU A 550 -37.22 3.64 -30.54
N ILE A 551 -36.40 3.96 -29.55
CA ILE A 551 -36.29 5.29 -28.96
C ILE A 551 -34.84 5.78 -29.00
N ALA A 552 -34.67 7.08 -29.21
CA ALA A 552 -33.40 7.77 -29.01
C ALA A 552 -33.42 8.46 -27.64
N VAL A 553 -32.33 8.31 -26.88
CA VAL A 553 -32.12 9.02 -25.62
C VAL A 553 -31.10 10.12 -25.88
N GLU A 554 -31.55 11.38 -25.78
CA GLU A 554 -30.70 12.56 -25.94
C GLU A 554 -30.06 12.99 -24.62
N ASP A 555 -28.84 13.54 -24.69
CA ASP A 555 -28.13 14.02 -23.51
C ASP A 555 -28.89 15.17 -22.80
N GLY A 556 -28.98 15.08 -21.48
CA GLY A 556 -29.64 16.08 -20.62
C GLY A 556 -31.16 16.21 -20.73
N LYS A 557 -31.85 15.44 -21.59
CA LYS A 557 -33.31 15.54 -21.79
C LYS A 557 -34.05 14.28 -21.31
N PRO A 558 -34.87 14.34 -20.24
CA PRO A 558 -35.68 13.21 -19.80
C PRO A 558 -36.53 12.64 -20.94
N ALA A 559 -36.47 11.33 -21.15
CA ALA A 559 -37.18 10.66 -22.23
C ALA A 559 -38.43 9.93 -21.72
N LYS A 560 -39.48 9.88 -22.54
CA LYS A 560 -40.69 9.10 -22.26
C LYS A 560 -41.06 8.22 -23.44
N ALA A 561 -41.30 6.93 -23.20
CA ALA A 561 -41.79 5.98 -24.18
C ALA A 561 -43.19 5.49 -23.78
N VAL A 562 -44.10 5.40 -24.76
CA VAL A 562 -45.45 4.88 -24.57
C VAL A 562 -45.68 3.77 -25.60
N ILE A 563 -45.54 2.52 -25.15
CA ILE A 563 -45.58 1.33 -26.00
C ILE A 563 -47.03 0.87 -26.12
N ASP A 564 -47.72 1.24 -27.20
CA ASP A 564 -49.09 0.78 -27.45
C ASP A 564 -49.09 -0.70 -27.85
N ILE A 565 -49.58 -1.57 -26.95
CA ILE A 565 -49.79 -2.98 -27.24
C ILE A 565 -51.16 -3.11 -27.90
N ALA A 566 -51.14 -3.05 -29.23
CA ALA A 566 -52.34 -3.11 -30.06
C ALA A 566 -53.23 -4.31 -29.68
N SER A 567 -54.36 -4.01 -29.04
CA SER A 567 -55.35 -4.96 -28.56
C SER A 567 -56.72 -4.30 -28.46
N GLY A 568 -57.79 -5.09 -28.43
CA GLY A 568 -59.12 -4.63 -28.02
C GLY A 568 -59.60 -5.39 -26.78
N GLN A 569 -60.53 -4.79 -26.05
CA GLN A 569 -61.15 -5.39 -24.87
C GLN A 569 -62.55 -5.91 -25.21
N VAL A 570 -62.86 -7.14 -24.82
CA VAL A 570 -64.13 -7.79 -25.15
C VAL A 570 -64.75 -8.34 -23.88
N ASN A 571 -65.92 -7.83 -23.49
CA ASN A 571 -66.68 -8.40 -22.38
C ASN A 571 -67.77 -9.34 -22.92
N PHE A 572 -67.69 -10.61 -22.57
CA PHE A 572 -68.66 -11.63 -22.93
C PHE A 572 -69.72 -11.77 -21.84
N VAL A 573 -70.98 -11.69 -22.24
CA VAL A 573 -72.15 -11.71 -21.34
C VAL A 573 -73.20 -12.66 -21.92
N PRO A 574 -73.84 -13.53 -21.12
CA PRO A 574 -74.92 -14.38 -21.62
C PRO A 574 -76.17 -13.54 -21.88
N ALA A 575 -76.90 -13.83 -22.96
CA ALA A 575 -78.18 -13.16 -23.21
C ALA A 575 -79.19 -13.44 -22.09
N ALA A 576 -80.15 -12.53 -21.89
CA ALA A 576 -81.16 -12.67 -20.85
C ALA A 576 -81.93 -14.00 -20.98
N GLY A 577 -81.93 -14.82 -19.91
CA GLY A 577 -82.56 -16.14 -19.89
C GLY A 577 -81.72 -17.28 -20.50
N ALA A 578 -80.54 -17.01 -21.05
CA ALA A 578 -79.63 -18.05 -21.55
C ALA A 578 -79.14 -18.96 -20.42
N VAL A 579 -78.72 -18.38 -19.30
CA VAL A 579 -78.01 -19.05 -18.21
C VAL A 579 -78.86 -19.11 -16.93
N PRO A 580 -78.84 -20.21 -16.15
CA PRO A 580 -79.53 -20.28 -14.85
C PRO A 580 -78.96 -19.27 -13.85
N ALA A 581 -79.76 -18.87 -12.85
CA ALA A 581 -79.32 -17.90 -11.83
C ALA A 581 -78.07 -18.31 -11.01
N PHE A 582 -77.70 -19.60 -11.03
CA PHE A 582 -76.48 -20.12 -10.42
C PHE A 582 -75.83 -21.20 -11.30
N GLY A 583 -74.59 -20.93 -11.74
CA GLY A 583 -73.75 -21.87 -12.48
C GLY A 583 -72.60 -21.15 -13.20
N ASP A 584 -71.41 -21.73 -13.18
CA ASP A 584 -70.26 -21.17 -13.86
C ASP A 584 -70.39 -21.31 -15.38
N VAL A 585 -70.25 -20.21 -16.10
CA VAL A 585 -70.17 -20.19 -17.57
C VAL A 585 -68.71 -20.41 -17.96
N TYR A 586 -68.43 -21.48 -18.71
CA TYR A 586 -67.14 -21.64 -19.35
C TYR A 586 -67.14 -20.90 -20.69
N TRP A 587 -66.12 -20.07 -20.91
CA TRP A 587 -65.92 -19.29 -22.12
C TRP A 587 -64.64 -19.75 -22.83
N GLU A 588 -64.71 -19.92 -24.15
CA GLU A 588 -63.57 -20.26 -25.00
C GLU A 588 -63.58 -19.41 -26.26
N VAL A 589 -62.50 -18.67 -26.49
CA VAL A 589 -62.30 -17.87 -27.71
C VAL A 589 -61.30 -18.60 -28.62
N SER A 590 -61.72 -18.85 -29.85
CA SER A 590 -60.87 -19.38 -30.92
C SER A 590 -60.56 -18.34 -31.98
N ASP A 591 -59.41 -18.49 -32.62
CA ASP A 591 -59.02 -17.76 -33.83
C ASP A 591 -59.73 -18.28 -35.10
N THR A 592 -59.38 -17.73 -36.26
CA THR A 592 -59.93 -18.14 -37.57
C THR A 592 -59.54 -19.55 -38.03
N SER A 593 -58.54 -20.19 -37.40
CA SER A 593 -58.20 -21.60 -37.63
C SER A 593 -59.00 -22.55 -36.73
N GLY A 594 -59.72 -22.01 -35.75
CA GLY A 594 -60.45 -22.77 -34.72
C GLY A 594 -59.62 -23.06 -33.47
N MET A 595 -58.32 -22.73 -33.45
CA MET A 595 -57.46 -22.94 -32.27
C MET A 595 -57.92 -22.05 -31.10
N PRO A 596 -58.14 -22.62 -29.89
CA PRO A 596 -58.55 -21.87 -28.72
C PRO A 596 -57.38 -21.07 -28.13
N ILE A 597 -57.49 -19.75 -28.12
CA ILE A 597 -56.43 -18.80 -27.73
C ILE A 597 -56.65 -18.18 -26.35
N TRP A 598 -57.87 -18.22 -25.81
CA TRP A 598 -58.21 -17.66 -24.50
C TRP A 598 -59.40 -18.40 -23.90
N ARG A 599 -59.42 -18.53 -22.57
CA ARG A 599 -60.45 -19.24 -21.78
C ARG A 599 -60.72 -18.53 -20.47
N ALA A 600 -61.95 -18.61 -19.97
CA ALA A 600 -62.32 -18.14 -18.64
C ALA A 600 -63.54 -18.89 -18.07
N THR A 601 -63.79 -18.71 -16.77
CA THR A 601 -64.98 -19.20 -16.06
C THR A 601 -65.59 -18.08 -15.22
N GLY A 602 -66.88 -17.80 -15.39
CA GLY A 602 -67.59 -16.76 -14.63
C GLY A 602 -68.87 -16.28 -15.33
N SER A 603 -69.81 -15.68 -14.61
CA SER A 603 -71.11 -15.24 -15.15
C SER A 603 -71.01 -14.19 -16.27
N GLU A 604 -69.99 -13.33 -16.21
CA GLU A 604 -69.43 -12.58 -17.32
C GLU A 604 -67.93 -12.84 -17.38
N ALA A 605 -67.29 -12.64 -18.52
CA ALA A 605 -65.83 -12.75 -18.63
C ALA A 605 -65.24 -11.76 -19.65
N THR A 606 -64.15 -11.09 -19.28
CA THR A 606 -63.51 -10.07 -20.12
C THR A 606 -62.16 -10.53 -20.67
N ALA A 607 -62.03 -10.57 -21.99
CA ALA A 607 -60.78 -10.87 -22.69
C ALA A 607 -60.07 -9.60 -23.19
N VAL A 608 -58.74 -9.71 -23.37
CA VAL A 608 -57.91 -8.74 -24.10
C VAL A 608 -57.24 -9.48 -25.24
N LEU A 609 -57.57 -9.11 -26.48
CA LEU A 609 -57.24 -9.87 -27.69
C LEU A 609 -56.54 -8.96 -28.71
N ALA A 610 -55.75 -9.54 -29.62
CA ALA A 610 -55.18 -8.79 -30.74
C ALA A 610 -56.28 -8.26 -31.67
N PRO A 611 -56.01 -7.26 -32.53
CA PRO A 611 -56.89 -6.91 -33.63
C PRO A 611 -57.01 -8.10 -34.60
N GLY A 612 -58.24 -8.50 -34.94
CA GLY A 612 -58.48 -9.72 -35.70
C GLY A 612 -59.92 -10.20 -35.66
N LYS A 613 -60.19 -11.34 -36.30
CA LYS A 613 -61.51 -12.00 -36.31
C LYS A 613 -61.46 -13.26 -35.46
N TYR A 614 -62.48 -13.42 -34.62
CA TYR A 614 -62.52 -14.44 -33.58
C TYR A 614 -63.91 -15.06 -33.49
N THR A 615 -63.97 -16.23 -32.86
CA THR A 615 -65.24 -16.87 -32.51
C THR A 615 -65.21 -17.27 -31.04
N VAL A 616 -66.21 -16.84 -30.28
CA VAL A 616 -66.40 -17.22 -28.88
C VAL A 616 -67.46 -18.32 -28.81
N ARG A 617 -67.20 -19.35 -28.00
CA ARG A 617 -68.20 -20.31 -27.51
C ARG A 617 -68.38 -20.09 -26.00
N PHE A 618 -69.60 -20.25 -25.52
CA PHE A 618 -69.87 -20.50 -24.11
C PHE A 618 -70.52 -21.88 -23.92
N ASP A 619 -70.21 -22.53 -22.80
CA ASP A 619 -70.77 -23.83 -22.40
C ASP A 619 -71.30 -23.75 -20.95
N VAL A 620 -72.57 -24.15 -20.73
CA VAL A 620 -73.28 -24.14 -19.43
C VAL A 620 -74.19 -25.35 -19.33
N ARG A 621 -73.76 -26.38 -18.58
CA ARG A 621 -74.46 -27.66 -18.47
C ARG A 621 -74.78 -28.20 -19.88
N ASP A 622 -76.06 -28.32 -20.23
CA ASP A 622 -76.54 -28.85 -21.51
C ASP A 622 -76.70 -27.76 -22.60
N LYS A 623 -76.51 -26.47 -22.25
CA LYS A 623 -76.61 -25.34 -23.18
C LYS A 623 -75.23 -24.91 -23.68
N HIS A 624 -75.16 -24.57 -24.96
CA HIS A 624 -74.01 -23.93 -25.57
C HIS A 624 -74.49 -22.78 -26.47
N GLY A 625 -73.60 -21.83 -26.76
CA GLY A 625 -73.84 -20.74 -27.70
C GLY A 625 -72.54 -20.28 -28.34
N LYS A 626 -72.60 -19.78 -29.57
CA LYS A 626 -71.41 -19.45 -30.38
C LYS A 626 -71.64 -18.18 -31.21
N ALA A 627 -70.71 -17.22 -31.12
CA ALA A 627 -70.77 -15.96 -31.85
C ALA A 627 -69.43 -15.60 -32.47
N ALA A 628 -69.44 -15.08 -33.71
CA ALA A 628 -68.28 -14.53 -34.38
C ALA A 628 -68.21 -13.00 -34.17
N PHE A 629 -67.02 -12.46 -33.97
CA PHE A 629 -66.79 -11.03 -33.70
C PHE A 629 -65.44 -10.55 -34.28
N GLU A 630 -65.30 -9.23 -34.42
CA GLU A 630 -64.07 -8.57 -34.90
C GLU A 630 -63.55 -7.64 -33.80
N VAL A 631 -62.26 -7.76 -33.48
CA VAL A 631 -61.55 -6.94 -32.49
C VAL A 631 -60.67 -5.94 -33.20
N ARG A 632 -60.62 -4.72 -32.68
CA ARG A 632 -59.79 -3.61 -33.18
C ARG A 632 -58.96 -3.03 -32.04
N ALA A 633 -57.84 -2.41 -32.40
CA ALA A 633 -56.96 -1.76 -31.42
C ALA A 633 -57.69 -0.57 -30.77
N GLY A 634 -57.69 -0.52 -29.43
CA GLY A 634 -58.28 0.59 -28.66
C GLY A 634 -59.82 0.55 -28.52
N GLU A 635 -60.51 -0.42 -29.10
CA GLU A 635 -61.96 -0.58 -28.92
C GLU A 635 -62.28 -1.49 -27.73
N SER A 636 -63.28 -1.09 -26.93
CA SER A 636 -63.93 -1.92 -25.91
C SER A 636 -65.34 -2.26 -26.35
N GLN A 637 -65.65 -3.56 -26.51
CA GLN A 637 -66.94 -4.05 -27.00
C GLN A 637 -67.60 -5.04 -26.01
N LYS A 638 -68.93 -5.06 -25.99
CA LYS A 638 -69.74 -6.06 -25.28
C LYS A 638 -70.32 -7.03 -26.29
N ILE A 639 -70.11 -8.32 -26.10
CA ILE A 639 -70.69 -9.39 -26.93
C ILE A 639 -71.69 -10.16 -26.08
N GLU A 640 -72.97 -10.05 -26.42
CA GLU A 640 -74.04 -10.85 -25.83
C GLU A 640 -74.28 -12.11 -26.66
N ILE A 641 -74.27 -13.29 -26.01
CA ILE A 641 -74.44 -14.57 -26.70
C ILE A 641 -75.72 -15.27 -26.21
N GLY A 642 -76.63 -15.55 -27.13
CA GLY A 642 -77.80 -16.40 -26.89
C GLY A 642 -77.44 -17.89 -26.91
N PRO A 643 -78.31 -18.77 -26.36
CA PRO A 643 -78.23 -20.19 -26.66
C PRO A 643 -78.41 -20.41 -28.17
N GLY A 644 -77.68 -21.37 -28.74
CA GLY A 644 -77.82 -21.78 -30.14
C GLY A 644 -79.04 -22.65 -30.40
#